data_AF-A0A3L7VJ92-F1
#
_entry.id   AF-A0A3L7VJ92-F1
#
_cell.length_a   1.000
_cell.length_b   1.000
_cell.length_c   1.000
_cell.angle_alpha   90.00
_cell.angle_beta   90.00
_cell.angle_gamma   90.00
#
_symmetry.space_group_name_H-M   'P 1'
#
loop_
_entity.id
_entity.type
_entity.pdbx_description
1 polymer ?
#
loop_
_entity_poly.entity_id
_entity_poly.type
_entity_poly.pdbx_seq_one_letter_code
_entity_poly.pdbx_strand_id
1 'polypeptide(L)'
;MNRTCLIRRRRLVAWWLRVPVIAAVMLAALGRVSAAGEAGALDDLRAWLSLPAGERPPIAEQAFARVALSSAEALEAGRMLWDDHAAEIRRTRVAELEAREMRSGNARMRFETVDFPPDGDRPAPARRSLFLSMHGGGRAPAEVNDSQWRNQVKLAERYRPSNAVYVAPRAPADSAAMWSVPAVDACFDRLIETMIVLENVDPDQVYLMGYSAGGDGAYQLAPRFADRLAAAAAMAGHPNDSSPLGLRNLPFTIHVGQNDRAYGRNNVAVTWRDKLTALKSDDPAGYEHVVHVHEGKGHWMDMEDREAIPWMQAFRRQPLPQRVVWRQGHATHPRFYWLAAAADSVHVGDEVEASRDGSTIDVTIRQGKPRVIVRLNDAMLDLDSDVTIRLAGRPVFAGRPPRTVAVLQKTIRERGDPASIFSAEIELPVDPPAAADVGPVAGALARSGDNRPALESLLAATPHPRRRGLEFLLANMPDRDLREMPVDLLAENVESAYAALDRAPWRDRIDEALFLNEILPYFALTERRDSWRREMQDRCLPLIEGITTPAAAAAALNKQLFPLIKVRYSKRRPLVDPSPAQAMESGMASCTGLSIVLVAACRSVAIPARFVGIPAWPGNTGNHSWVEVWDGDWHYTGAAEPAGDRLDEAWFTGRAAGAMRDVSRHAIHAASFSRRPERFPLPWNGREDLRPWAVNVTDRYTRRSVSLPEGRRQVLLRVLAEPAGDRVAAEYEVRDAAGASLQSGRTNDERFDMHDDVPLLVPVDADVVVSLSWEGRRWSEKIPAGEAARVTFVVPTKSGADPNTP
;
A
#
# COMPACT_ATOMS: atom_id res chain seq x y z
N MET A 1 -49.41 -35.10 -51.72
CA MET A 1 -49.67 -35.06 -53.17
C MET A 1 -48.42 -34.52 -53.87
N ASN A 2 -47.92 -35.32 -54.81
CA ASN A 2 -46.94 -35.11 -55.89
C ASN A 2 -45.91 -33.96 -55.79
N ARG A 3 -44.61 -34.25 -55.62
CA ARG A 3 -43.62 -34.86 -56.57
C ARG A 3 -43.11 -33.84 -57.62
N THR A 4 -41.90 -33.29 -57.40
CA THR A 4 -40.62 -33.59 -58.11
C THR A 4 -40.41 -32.75 -59.38
N CYS A 5 -39.22 -32.33 -59.83
CA CYS A 5 -37.82 -32.41 -59.39
C CYS A 5 -36.99 -31.75 -60.51
N LEU A 6 -35.89 -31.04 -60.19
CA LEU A 6 -34.55 -31.09 -60.81
C LEU A 6 -33.73 -29.93 -60.19
N ILE A 7 -32.81 -30.14 -59.23
CA ILE A 7 -31.38 -30.50 -59.44
C ILE A 7 -30.68 -29.41 -60.30
N ARG A 8 -29.66 -28.62 -59.87
CA ARG A 8 -28.40 -28.96 -59.19
C ARG A 8 -27.65 -27.71 -58.69
N ARG A 9 -26.61 -27.99 -57.90
CA ARG A 9 -25.71 -27.14 -57.09
C ARG A 9 -24.56 -26.42 -57.85
N ARG A 10 -24.08 -25.34 -57.20
CA ARG A 10 -22.67 -24.89 -56.94
C ARG A 10 -21.82 -24.16 -58.01
N ARG A 11 -21.52 -22.88 -57.71
CA ARG A 11 -20.21 -22.28 -57.32
C ARG A 11 -18.93 -22.59 -58.15
N LEU A 12 -18.29 -21.54 -58.74
CA LEU A 12 -16.89 -21.04 -58.53
C LEU A 12 -16.15 -20.48 -59.79
N VAL A 13 -15.60 -19.26 -59.65
CA VAL A 13 -14.22 -18.78 -59.98
C VAL A 13 -13.83 -18.19 -61.37
N ALA A 14 -13.01 -17.12 -61.26
CA ALA A 14 -12.02 -16.48 -62.17
C ALA A 14 -12.51 -15.38 -63.14
N TRP A 15 -12.14 -14.10 -62.95
CA TRP A 15 -10.85 -13.41 -63.25
C TRP A 15 -10.55 -13.28 -64.76
N TRP A 16 -10.61 -12.06 -65.32
CA TRP A 16 -9.51 -11.27 -65.92
C TRP A 16 -10.04 -10.00 -66.66
N LEU A 17 -9.61 -8.83 -66.18
CA LEU A 17 -9.20 -7.57 -66.86
C LEU A 17 -10.00 -6.96 -68.04
N ARG A 18 -10.41 -5.67 -67.85
CA ARG A 18 -9.79 -4.47 -68.48
C ARG A 18 -10.47 -3.15 -68.04
N VAL A 19 -9.63 -2.21 -67.62
CA VAL A 19 -9.80 -0.75 -67.31
C VAL A 19 -9.31 0.04 -68.56
N PRO A 20 -9.45 1.39 -68.77
CA PRO A 20 -10.03 2.51 -67.97
C PRO A 20 -10.95 3.48 -68.75
N VAL A 21 -11.76 4.30 -68.03
CA VAL A 21 -11.83 5.78 -68.15
C VAL A 21 -12.51 6.29 -66.87
N ILE A 22 -11.77 6.97 -65.99
CA ILE A 22 -12.16 8.10 -65.10
C ILE A 22 -10.86 8.47 -64.36
N ALA A 23 -10.05 9.31 -65.00
CA ALA A 23 -8.87 9.95 -64.43
C ALA A 23 -8.65 11.25 -65.22
N ALA A 24 -9.30 12.34 -64.80
CA ALA A 24 -9.06 13.67 -65.39
C ALA A 24 -9.40 14.88 -64.47
N VAL A 25 -9.92 14.69 -63.24
CA VAL A 25 -10.14 15.82 -62.30
C VAL A 25 -9.51 15.59 -60.91
N MET A 26 -8.86 14.44 -60.68
CA MET A 26 -8.14 14.11 -59.42
C MET A 26 -6.63 13.93 -59.60
N LEU A 27 -6.05 14.43 -60.69
CA LEU A 27 -4.60 14.46 -60.93
C LEU A 27 -4.15 15.90 -61.28
N ALA A 28 -4.21 16.78 -60.28
CA ALA A 28 -3.46 18.04 -60.28
C ALA A 28 -2.80 18.36 -58.92
N ALA A 29 -2.85 17.43 -57.95
CA ALA A 29 -2.22 17.60 -56.64
C ALA A 29 -1.19 16.51 -56.27
N LEU A 30 -0.94 15.54 -57.15
CA LEU A 30 0.02 14.44 -56.92
C LEU A 30 0.93 14.32 -58.14
N GLY A 31 2.05 15.04 -58.11
CA GLY A 31 2.99 15.07 -59.23
C GLY A 31 3.95 16.24 -59.27
N ARG A 32 4.55 16.60 -58.13
CA ARG A 32 5.88 17.23 -58.11
C ARG A 32 6.75 16.46 -57.13
N VAL A 33 7.38 15.40 -57.62
CA VAL A 33 8.76 15.09 -57.17
C VAL A 33 9.64 16.12 -57.87
N SER A 34 9.56 17.34 -57.34
CA SER A 34 10.61 18.35 -57.46
C SER A 34 11.59 18.03 -56.34
N ALA A 35 12.89 18.19 -56.59
CA ALA A 35 13.94 18.05 -55.59
C ALA A 35 13.49 18.70 -54.26
N ALA A 36 13.25 17.87 -53.24
CA ALA A 36 12.73 18.30 -51.95
C ALA A 36 13.87 18.94 -51.15
N GLY A 37 14.09 20.24 -51.38
CA GLY A 37 14.76 21.11 -50.44
C GLY A 37 13.77 21.55 -49.36
N GLU A 38 14.07 21.19 -48.10
CA GLU A 38 13.71 21.87 -46.85
C GLU A 38 12.34 22.60 -46.80
N ALA A 39 11.25 21.84 -46.59
CA ALA A 39 10.07 22.37 -45.88
C ALA A 39 10.04 21.69 -44.50
N GLY A 40 10.05 22.48 -43.42
CA GLY A 40 10.17 21.99 -42.05
C GLY A 40 8.85 21.46 -41.49
N ALA A 41 8.91 20.62 -40.46
CA ALA A 41 7.71 20.07 -39.79
C ALA A 41 6.73 21.16 -39.29
N LEU A 42 7.23 22.38 -39.03
CA LEU A 42 6.39 23.54 -38.68
C LEU A 42 5.55 24.05 -39.85
N ASP A 43 6.06 24.02 -41.07
CA ASP A 43 5.31 24.47 -42.25
C ASP A 43 4.19 23.49 -42.57
N ASP A 44 4.45 22.20 -42.44
CA ASP A 44 3.44 21.16 -42.56
C ASP A 44 2.37 21.26 -41.45
N LEU A 45 2.77 21.58 -40.21
CA LEU A 45 1.82 21.85 -39.12
C LEU A 45 0.96 23.08 -39.42
N ARG A 46 1.54 24.16 -39.94
CA ARG A 46 0.77 25.36 -40.36
C ARG A 46 -0.20 25.04 -41.48
N ALA A 47 0.24 24.29 -42.49
CA ALA A 47 -0.62 23.83 -43.57
C ALA A 47 -1.77 22.97 -43.03
N TRP A 48 -1.49 22.05 -42.11
CA TRP A 48 -2.52 21.23 -41.45
C TRP A 48 -3.51 22.07 -40.65
N LEU A 49 -3.04 23.05 -39.86
CA LEU A 49 -3.89 23.96 -39.08
C LEU A 49 -4.74 24.88 -39.96
N SER A 50 -4.30 25.19 -41.18
CA SER A 50 -5.05 26.01 -42.13
C SER A 50 -6.29 25.31 -42.70
N LEU A 51 -6.35 23.98 -42.64
CA LEU A 51 -7.53 23.21 -43.03
C LEU A 51 -8.67 23.41 -42.01
N PRO A 52 -9.94 23.43 -42.44
CA PRO A 52 -11.08 23.43 -41.53
C PRO A 52 -11.02 22.24 -40.56
N ALA A 53 -11.39 22.44 -39.29
CA ALA A 53 -11.23 21.43 -38.24
C ALA A 53 -11.85 20.05 -38.57
N GLY A 54 -12.99 20.02 -39.27
CA GLY A 54 -13.66 18.79 -39.70
C GLY A 54 -13.04 18.09 -40.92
N GLU A 55 -12.13 18.76 -41.63
CA GLU A 55 -11.45 18.24 -42.83
C GLU A 55 -10.00 17.83 -42.54
N ARG A 56 -9.50 18.14 -41.34
CA ARG A 56 -8.13 17.82 -40.92
C ARG A 56 -7.94 16.30 -40.80
N PRO A 57 -6.96 15.70 -41.49
CA PRO A 57 -6.63 14.29 -41.28
C PRO A 57 -6.07 14.10 -39.87
N PRO A 58 -6.14 12.88 -39.29
CA PRO A 58 -5.60 12.63 -37.95
C PRO A 58 -4.12 13.02 -37.86
N ILE A 59 -3.81 14.00 -37.01
CA ILE A 59 -2.45 14.56 -36.90
C ILE A 59 -1.42 13.49 -36.51
N ALA A 60 -1.80 12.52 -35.68
CA ALA A 60 -0.92 11.44 -35.22
C ALA A 60 -0.49 10.47 -36.35
N GLU A 61 -1.19 10.50 -37.49
CA GLU A 61 -0.89 9.72 -38.69
C GLU A 61 -0.05 10.51 -39.71
N GLN A 62 0.14 11.81 -39.48
CA GLN A 62 0.91 12.65 -40.40
C GLN A 62 2.42 12.44 -40.19
N ALA A 63 3.17 12.39 -41.28
CA ALA A 63 4.62 12.16 -41.24
C ALA A 63 5.35 13.23 -40.43
N PHE A 64 4.99 14.51 -40.62
CA PHE A 64 5.59 15.64 -39.89
C PHE A 64 5.40 15.54 -38.37
N ALA A 65 4.38 14.81 -37.89
CA ALA A 65 4.05 14.76 -36.48
C ALA A 65 5.13 14.06 -35.63
N ARG A 66 5.96 13.22 -36.25
CA ARG A 66 7.04 12.45 -35.62
C ARG A 66 8.44 13.00 -35.93
N VAL A 67 8.52 14.04 -36.75
CA VAL A 67 9.80 14.70 -37.06
C VAL A 67 10.29 15.39 -35.79
N ALA A 68 11.58 15.21 -35.50
CA ALA A 68 12.22 15.83 -34.35
C ALA A 68 12.29 17.36 -34.54
N LEU A 69 11.91 18.10 -33.50
CA LEU A 69 11.92 19.56 -33.48
C LEU A 69 13.10 20.08 -32.65
N SER A 70 13.65 21.23 -33.05
CA SER A 70 14.47 22.05 -32.16
C SER A 70 13.63 22.62 -31.01
N SER A 71 14.29 23.15 -29.96
CA SER A 71 13.61 23.80 -28.84
C SER A 71 12.69 24.95 -29.29
N ALA A 72 13.18 25.80 -30.21
CA ALA A 72 12.41 26.93 -30.75
C ALA A 72 11.19 26.47 -31.58
N GLU A 73 11.37 25.44 -32.41
CA GLU A 73 10.29 24.85 -33.19
C GLU A 73 9.23 24.20 -32.29
N ALA A 74 9.64 23.48 -31.25
CA ALA A 74 8.71 22.86 -30.30
C ALA A 74 7.89 23.90 -29.53
N LEU A 75 8.51 25.01 -29.11
CA LEU A 75 7.81 26.12 -28.46
C LEU A 75 6.76 26.73 -29.39
N GLU A 76 7.13 27.02 -30.63
CA GLU A 76 6.22 27.62 -31.62
C GLU A 76 5.10 26.64 -32.04
N ALA A 77 5.41 25.36 -32.24
CA ALA A 77 4.42 24.33 -32.51
C ALA A 77 3.44 24.17 -31.33
N GLY A 78 3.95 24.18 -30.09
CA GLY A 78 3.13 24.14 -28.88
C GLY A 78 2.17 25.33 -28.79
N ARG A 79 2.65 26.54 -29.10
CA ARG A 79 1.83 27.75 -29.15
C ARG A 79 0.72 27.64 -30.20
N MET A 80 1.05 27.26 -31.44
CA MET A 80 0.07 27.12 -32.53
C MET A 80 -1.01 26.07 -32.20
N LEU A 81 -0.62 24.93 -31.63
CA LEU A 81 -1.55 23.89 -31.21
C LEU A 81 -2.43 24.33 -30.03
N TRP A 82 -1.87 25.06 -29.09
CA TRP A 82 -2.65 25.64 -27.98
C TRP A 82 -3.67 26.66 -28.48
N ASP A 83 -3.26 27.57 -29.37
CA ASP A 83 -4.14 28.59 -29.93
C ASP A 83 -5.33 27.96 -30.68
N ASP A 84 -5.08 26.91 -31.47
CA ASP A 84 -6.12 26.13 -32.15
C ASP A 84 -7.06 25.42 -31.17
N HIS A 85 -6.51 24.80 -30.13
CA HIS A 85 -7.29 24.13 -29.09
C HIS A 85 -8.15 25.11 -28.28
N ALA A 86 -7.62 26.28 -27.95
CA ALA A 86 -8.36 27.35 -27.30
C ALA A 86 -9.46 27.92 -28.22
N ALA A 87 -9.21 28.04 -29.53
CA ALA A 87 -10.22 28.43 -30.50
C ALA A 87 -11.37 27.40 -30.60
N GLU A 88 -11.06 26.10 -30.51
CA GLU A 88 -12.06 25.03 -30.43
C GLU A 88 -12.96 25.19 -29.20
N ILE A 89 -12.36 25.42 -28.04
CA ILE A 89 -13.09 25.62 -26.78
C ILE A 89 -14.01 26.85 -26.89
N ARG A 90 -13.52 27.97 -27.41
CA ARG A 90 -14.32 29.17 -27.67
C ARG A 90 -15.50 28.91 -28.59
N ARG A 91 -15.33 28.06 -29.60
CA ARG A 91 -16.41 27.72 -30.54
C ARG A 91 -17.44 26.76 -29.93
N THR A 92 -16.99 25.80 -29.12
CA THR A 92 -17.83 24.65 -28.72
C THR A 92 -18.37 24.72 -27.30
N ARG A 93 -17.77 25.49 -26.39
CA ARG A 93 -18.09 25.44 -24.95
C ARG A 93 -18.71 26.71 -24.38
N VAL A 94 -18.83 27.79 -25.15
CA VAL A 94 -19.52 29.02 -24.71
C VAL A 94 -20.96 28.71 -24.27
N ALA A 95 -21.71 27.95 -25.09
CA ALA A 95 -23.08 27.56 -24.75
C ALA A 95 -23.17 26.68 -23.49
N GLU A 96 -22.17 25.83 -23.21
CA GLU A 96 -22.13 25.02 -21.99
C GLU A 96 -21.89 25.89 -20.74
N LEU A 97 -20.99 26.88 -20.86
CA LEU A 97 -20.71 27.83 -19.79
C LEU A 97 -21.93 28.73 -19.50
N GLU A 98 -22.59 29.25 -20.54
CA GLU A 98 -23.82 30.05 -20.43
C GLU A 98 -24.98 29.26 -19.83
N ALA A 99 -25.12 27.98 -20.22
CA ALA A 99 -26.11 27.07 -19.65
C ALA A 99 -25.78 26.63 -18.21
N ARG A 100 -24.57 26.96 -17.72
CA ARG A 100 -24.06 26.59 -16.40
C ARG A 100 -24.16 25.10 -16.10
N GLU A 101 -23.86 24.28 -17.10
CA GLU A 101 -23.90 22.82 -16.99
C GLU A 101 -22.76 22.18 -17.77
N MET A 102 -21.88 21.47 -17.07
CA MET A 102 -20.82 20.68 -17.69
C MET A 102 -21.30 19.24 -17.91
N ARG A 103 -20.99 18.71 -19.09
CA ARG A 103 -21.39 17.36 -19.50
C ARG A 103 -20.16 16.50 -19.79
N SER A 104 -20.17 15.28 -19.26
CA SER A 104 -19.21 14.25 -19.62
C SER A 104 -19.86 12.87 -19.55
N GLY A 105 -19.94 12.18 -20.69
CA GLY A 105 -20.72 10.96 -20.83
C GLY A 105 -22.18 11.17 -20.39
N ASN A 106 -22.62 10.40 -19.39
CA ASN A 106 -23.96 10.53 -18.80
C ASN A 106 -24.03 11.50 -17.61
N ALA A 107 -22.89 11.98 -17.10
CA ALA A 107 -22.87 12.90 -15.97
C ALA A 107 -23.20 14.33 -16.42
N ARG A 108 -24.03 15.00 -15.63
CA ARG A 108 -24.42 16.40 -15.80
C ARG A 108 -24.12 17.14 -14.50
N MET A 109 -23.15 18.04 -14.54
CA MET A 109 -22.74 18.84 -13.39
C MET A 109 -23.20 20.27 -13.61
N ARG A 110 -24.36 20.62 -13.03
CA ARG A 110 -24.82 22.01 -12.96
C ARG A 110 -23.90 22.79 -12.04
N PHE A 111 -23.74 24.08 -12.27
CA PHE A 111 -22.95 24.93 -11.37
C PHE A 111 -23.49 26.35 -11.33
N GLU A 112 -23.04 27.12 -10.36
CA GLU A 112 -23.30 28.54 -10.25
C GLU A 112 -21.96 29.26 -10.13
N THR A 113 -21.86 30.48 -10.66
CA THR A 113 -20.66 31.31 -10.59
C THR A 113 -20.93 32.59 -9.81
N VAL A 114 -19.93 33.03 -9.05
CA VAL A 114 -19.90 34.33 -8.37
C VAL A 114 -18.55 34.97 -8.64
N ASP A 115 -18.56 36.16 -9.23
CA ASP A 115 -17.36 36.91 -9.59
C ASP A 115 -16.93 37.84 -8.46
N PHE A 116 -15.64 37.79 -8.12
CA PHE A 116 -15.03 38.67 -7.13
C PHE A 116 -13.90 39.51 -7.75
N PRO A 117 -13.97 40.84 -7.66
CA PRO A 117 -12.88 41.71 -8.09
C PRO A 117 -11.66 41.60 -7.15
N PRO A 118 -10.50 42.15 -7.53
CA PRO A 118 -9.38 42.32 -6.61
C PRO A 118 -9.77 43.20 -5.41
N ASP A 119 -9.08 43.00 -4.28
CA ASP A 119 -9.28 43.85 -3.10
C ASP A 119 -8.77 45.28 -3.33
N GLY A 120 -9.57 46.24 -2.87
CA GLY A 120 -9.28 47.67 -2.95
C GLY A 120 -9.29 48.22 -4.38
N ASP A 121 -8.69 49.40 -4.58
CA ASP A 121 -8.62 50.06 -5.89
C ASP A 121 -7.47 49.54 -6.78
N ARG A 122 -7.03 48.29 -6.55
CA ARG A 122 -5.95 47.70 -7.34
C ARG A 122 -6.44 47.43 -8.76
N PRO A 123 -5.65 47.74 -9.81
CA PRO A 123 -6.00 47.36 -11.16
C PRO A 123 -6.13 45.83 -11.23
N ALA A 124 -7.19 45.37 -11.90
CA ALA A 124 -7.45 43.94 -12.06
C ALA A 124 -6.23 43.25 -12.70
N PRO A 125 -5.65 42.23 -12.06
CA PRO A 125 -4.59 41.43 -12.66
C PRO A 125 -5.05 40.87 -14.01
N ALA A 126 -4.08 40.64 -14.89
CA ALA A 126 -4.36 40.09 -16.21
C ALA A 126 -4.98 38.69 -16.20
N ARG A 127 -4.97 37.98 -15.06
CA ARG A 127 -5.61 36.66 -14.86
C ARG A 127 -6.26 36.58 -13.49
N ARG A 128 -7.29 35.73 -13.37
CA ARG A 128 -8.05 35.53 -12.12
C ARG A 128 -7.83 34.13 -11.55
N SER A 129 -8.03 33.98 -10.25
CA SER A 129 -8.07 32.66 -9.61
C SER A 129 -9.42 31.97 -9.78
N LEU A 130 -9.45 30.65 -9.60
CA LEU A 130 -10.68 29.84 -9.65
C LEU A 130 -10.86 29.08 -8.34
N PHE A 131 -12.03 29.22 -7.71
CA PHE A 131 -12.42 28.42 -6.54
C PHE A 131 -13.51 27.43 -6.93
N LEU A 132 -13.25 26.14 -6.75
CA LEU A 132 -14.23 25.07 -6.92
C LEU A 132 -14.74 24.64 -5.54
N SER A 133 -16.01 24.89 -5.25
CA SER A 133 -16.56 24.77 -3.90
C SER A 133 -17.72 23.77 -3.82
N MET A 134 -17.45 22.59 -3.29
CA MET A 134 -18.35 21.43 -3.32
C MET A 134 -19.32 21.42 -2.12
N HIS A 135 -20.60 21.14 -2.41
CA HIS A 135 -21.65 21.06 -1.38
C HIS A 135 -21.68 19.70 -0.64
N GLY A 136 -22.28 19.71 0.56
CA GLY A 136 -22.56 18.51 1.37
C GLY A 136 -23.85 17.78 0.97
N GLY A 137 -24.26 16.76 1.73
CA GLY A 137 -25.53 16.04 1.50
C GLY A 137 -25.41 14.61 0.93
N GLY A 138 -24.27 13.95 1.14
CA GLY A 138 -24.09 12.55 0.77
C GLY A 138 -25.20 11.65 1.32
N ARG A 139 -25.76 10.78 0.47
CA ARG A 139 -26.94 9.91 0.73
C ARG A 139 -28.24 10.65 1.07
N ALA A 140 -28.30 11.97 0.90
CA ALA A 140 -29.54 12.72 1.09
C ALA A 140 -30.40 12.73 -0.20
N PRO A 141 -31.73 12.92 -0.09
CA PRO A 141 -32.60 13.14 -1.23
C PRO A 141 -32.18 14.37 -2.07
N ALA A 142 -32.60 14.39 -3.34
CA ALA A 142 -32.23 15.44 -4.29
C ALA A 142 -32.61 16.85 -3.81
N GLU A 143 -33.72 17.01 -3.11
CA GLU A 143 -34.18 18.29 -2.56
C GLU A 143 -33.21 18.83 -1.50
N VAL A 144 -32.64 17.94 -0.68
CA VAL A 144 -31.64 18.29 0.32
C VAL A 144 -30.33 18.68 -0.37
N ASN A 145 -29.88 17.91 -1.36
CA ASN A 145 -28.67 18.24 -2.12
C ASN A 145 -28.80 19.57 -2.87
N ASP A 146 -29.94 19.82 -3.51
CA ASP A 146 -30.19 21.09 -4.19
C ASP A 146 -30.27 22.26 -3.18
N SER A 147 -30.72 22.03 -1.94
CA SER A 147 -30.62 23.02 -0.87
C SER A 147 -29.18 23.24 -0.40
N GLN A 148 -28.38 22.17 -0.24
CA GLN A 148 -26.97 22.28 0.15
C GLN A 148 -26.15 22.98 -0.93
N TRP A 149 -26.41 22.70 -2.20
CA TRP A 149 -25.81 23.40 -3.33
C TRP A 149 -26.11 24.90 -3.28
N ARG A 150 -27.38 25.30 -3.09
CA ARG A 150 -27.74 26.72 -2.91
C ARG A 150 -27.07 27.36 -1.70
N ASN A 151 -26.88 26.63 -0.61
CA ASN A 151 -26.12 27.11 0.54
C ASN A 151 -24.65 27.36 0.17
N GLN A 152 -24.04 26.45 -0.58
CA GLN A 152 -22.65 26.60 -1.05
C GLN A 152 -22.45 27.83 -1.95
N VAL A 153 -23.47 28.18 -2.75
CA VAL A 153 -23.50 29.44 -3.52
C VAL A 153 -23.54 30.65 -2.60
N LYS A 154 -24.44 30.65 -1.60
CA LYS A 154 -24.57 31.76 -0.63
C LYS A 154 -23.30 31.94 0.22
N LEU A 155 -22.57 30.87 0.51
CA LEU A 155 -21.31 30.94 1.24
C LEU A 155 -20.24 31.73 0.48
N ALA A 156 -20.32 31.85 -0.85
CA ALA A 156 -19.39 32.65 -1.64
C ALA A 156 -19.29 34.09 -1.12
N GLU A 157 -20.42 34.72 -0.78
CA GLU A 157 -20.47 36.11 -0.27
C GLU A 157 -19.79 36.27 1.10
N ARG A 158 -19.66 35.17 1.85
CA ARG A 158 -19.00 35.18 3.16
C ARG A 158 -17.53 34.82 3.03
N TYR A 159 -17.17 33.85 2.19
CA TYR A 159 -15.80 33.47 1.89
C TYR A 159 -15.05 34.58 1.15
N ARG A 160 -15.69 35.17 0.14
CA ARG A 160 -15.28 36.38 -0.59
C ARG A 160 -13.79 36.37 -0.99
N PRO A 161 -13.34 35.37 -1.79
CA PRO A 161 -11.97 35.33 -2.29
C PRO A 161 -11.65 36.55 -3.16
N SER A 162 -10.40 37.01 -3.13
CA SER A 162 -9.95 38.17 -3.89
C SER A 162 -9.60 37.81 -5.34
N ASN A 163 -9.98 38.63 -6.32
CA ASN A 163 -9.64 38.44 -7.75
C ASN A 163 -9.91 36.99 -8.24
N ALA A 164 -11.16 36.55 -8.10
CA ALA A 164 -11.52 35.15 -8.24
C ALA A 164 -12.86 34.95 -8.94
N VAL A 165 -12.97 33.86 -9.69
CA VAL A 165 -14.26 33.27 -10.05
C VAL A 165 -14.52 32.14 -9.06
N TYR A 166 -15.60 32.27 -8.29
CA TYR A 166 -16.05 31.20 -7.39
C TYR A 166 -17.11 30.37 -8.10
N VAL A 167 -16.91 29.07 -8.16
CA VAL A 167 -17.82 28.11 -8.79
C VAL A 167 -18.32 27.12 -7.75
N ALA A 168 -19.63 27.09 -7.57
CA ALA A 168 -20.30 26.09 -6.74
C ALA A 168 -20.96 25.05 -7.66
N PRO A 169 -20.33 23.88 -7.90
CA PRO A 169 -20.97 22.78 -8.62
C PRO A 169 -22.05 22.08 -7.79
N ARG A 170 -23.06 21.54 -8.47
CA ARG A 170 -24.02 20.54 -7.97
C ARG A 170 -23.50 19.16 -8.36
N ALA A 171 -23.27 18.28 -7.40
CA ALA A 171 -22.79 16.93 -7.67
C ALA A 171 -23.72 16.21 -8.69
N PRO A 172 -23.23 15.48 -9.69
CA PRO A 172 -24.10 14.84 -10.69
C PRO A 172 -25.07 13.78 -10.12
N ALA A 173 -24.78 13.22 -8.94
CA ALA A 173 -25.57 12.16 -8.33
C ALA A 173 -25.80 12.38 -6.83
N ASP A 174 -26.95 11.93 -6.34
CA ASP A 174 -27.36 12.02 -4.93
C ASP A 174 -26.92 10.76 -4.14
N SER A 175 -25.62 10.51 -4.09
CA SER A 175 -25.04 9.29 -3.50
C SER A 175 -23.99 9.56 -2.43
N ALA A 176 -23.51 8.51 -1.75
CA ALA A 176 -22.40 8.63 -0.80
C ALA A 176 -21.08 9.04 -1.49
N ALA A 177 -20.86 8.57 -2.73
CA ALA A 177 -19.65 8.81 -3.51
C ALA A 177 -19.82 9.98 -4.51
N MET A 178 -20.73 10.91 -4.22
CA MET A 178 -21.19 11.94 -5.18
C MET A 178 -20.08 12.82 -5.79
N TRP A 179 -18.92 12.91 -5.13
CA TRP A 179 -17.76 13.70 -5.58
C TRP A 179 -16.56 12.85 -6.01
N SER A 180 -16.61 11.52 -5.85
CA SER A 180 -15.44 10.64 -5.98
C SER A 180 -15.55 9.58 -7.08
N VAL A 181 -16.43 9.81 -8.05
CA VAL A 181 -16.59 8.93 -9.23
C VAL A 181 -15.90 9.51 -10.47
N PRO A 182 -15.34 8.68 -11.38
CA PRO A 182 -14.57 9.14 -12.54
C PRO A 182 -15.28 10.15 -13.46
N ALA A 183 -16.62 10.09 -13.54
CA ALA A 183 -17.38 11.03 -14.37
C ALA A 183 -17.36 12.46 -13.81
N VAL A 184 -17.22 12.63 -12.48
CA VAL A 184 -17.05 13.95 -11.84
C VAL A 184 -15.71 14.56 -12.22
N ASP A 185 -14.67 13.73 -12.30
CA ASP A 185 -13.31 14.13 -12.67
C ASP A 185 -13.30 14.77 -14.04
N ALA A 186 -13.90 14.09 -15.01
CA ALA A 186 -13.98 14.57 -16.39
C ALA A 186 -14.79 15.87 -16.48
N CYS A 187 -15.83 16.04 -15.67
CA CYS A 187 -16.56 17.30 -15.58
C CYS A 187 -15.68 18.43 -15.01
N PHE A 188 -14.88 18.16 -13.97
CA PHE A 188 -13.96 19.16 -13.41
C PHE A 188 -12.81 19.50 -14.36
N ASP A 189 -12.18 18.52 -14.99
CA ASP A 189 -11.11 18.77 -15.97
C ASP A 189 -11.62 19.65 -17.11
N ARG A 190 -12.80 19.32 -17.66
CA ARG A 190 -13.46 20.11 -18.71
C ARG A 190 -13.84 21.52 -18.22
N LEU A 191 -14.36 21.65 -17.00
CA LEU A 191 -14.72 22.95 -16.41
C LEU A 191 -13.48 23.84 -16.24
N ILE A 192 -12.40 23.32 -15.65
CA ILE A 192 -11.18 24.11 -15.40
C ILE A 192 -10.59 24.57 -16.74
N GLU A 193 -10.53 23.69 -17.74
CA GLU A 193 -10.08 24.05 -19.09
C GLU A 193 -10.94 25.14 -19.73
N THR A 194 -12.27 25.03 -19.61
CA THR A 194 -13.20 26.07 -20.08
C THR A 194 -12.96 27.41 -19.38
N MET A 195 -12.75 27.40 -18.06
CA MET A 195 -12.50 28.60 -17.27
C MET A 195 -11.14 29.26 -17.61
N ILE A 196 -10.11 28.46 -17.91
CA ILE A 196 -8.81 28.98 -18.38
C ILE A 196 -8.99 29.78 -19.68
N VAL A 197 -9.77 29.25 -20.63
CA VAL A 197 -9.90 29.85 -21.98
C VAL A 197 -10.93 30.97 -22.04
N LEU A 198 -12.08 30.81 -21.38
CA LEU A 198 -13.22 31.74 -21.50
C LEU A 198 -13.25 32.80 -20.39
N GLU A 199 -12.79 32.45 -19.18
CA GLU A 199 -12.83 33.35 -18.01
C GLU A 199 -11.45 33.89 -17.62
N ASN A 200 -10.44 33.57 -18.44
CA ASN A 200 -9.05 33.98 -18.27
C ASN A 200 -8.48 33.62 -16.89
N VAL A 201 -8.85 32.42 -16.43
CA VAL A 201 -8.34 31.84 -15.19
C VAL A 201 -6.87 31.46 -15.35
N ASP A 202 -6.08 31.76 -14.32
CA ASP A 202 -4.71 31.29 -14.21
C ASP A 202 -4.70 29.79 -13.86
N PRO A 203 -4.13 28.91 -14.72
CA PRO A 203 -4.09 27.47 -14.44
C PRO A 203 -3.28 27.13 -13.17
N ASP A 204 -2.43 28.04 -12.68
CA ASP A 204 -1.66 27.85 -11.45
C ASP A 204 -2.33 28.48 -10.21
N GLN A 205 -3.56 28.97 -10.32
CA GLN A 205 -4.36 29.50 -9.21
C GLN A 205 -5.78 28.92 -9.20
N VAL A 206 -5.86 27.59 -9.31
CA VAL A 206 -7.10 26.83 -9.14
C VAL A 206 -7.12 26.20 -7.74
N TYR A 207 -8.18 26.45 -6.99
CA TYR A 207 -8.35 26.01 -5.61
C TYR A 207 -9.57 25.10 -5.49
N LEU A 208 -9.46 24.03 -4.70
CA LEU A 208 -10.56 23.10 -4.45
C LEU A 208 -10.95 23.13 -2.98
N MET A 209 -12.24 23.28 -2.69
CA MET A 209 -12.74 23.22 -1.32
C MET A 209 -14.10 22.53 -1.25
N GLY A 210 -14.48 22.07 -0.07
CA GLY A 210 -15.82 21.51 0.11
C GLY A 210 -16.19 21.30 1.56
N TYR A 211 -17.51 21.33 1.82
CA TYR A 211 -18.07 21.22 3.16
C TYR A 211 -18.83 19.89 3.34
N SER A 212 -18.66 19.23 4.48
CA SER A 212 -19.35 17.96 4.79
C SER A 212 -19.03 16.87 3.75
N ALA A 213 -20.02 16.31 3.05
CA ALA A 213 -19.76 15.39 1.93
C ALA A 213 -18.90 16.04 0.81
N GLY A 214 -18.96 17.35 0.65
CA GLY A 214 -18.01 18.09 -0.20
C GLY A 214 -16.60 18.09 0.37
N GLY A 215 -16.45 18.08 1.69
CA GLY A 215 -15.17 17.87 2.38
C GLY A 215 -14.63 16.44 2.19
N ASP A 216 -15.51 15.43 2.23
CA ASP A 216 -15.17 14.05 1.83
C ASP A 216 -14.67 14.03 0.38
N GLY A 217 -15.33 14.80 -0.49
CA GLY A 217 -14.91 15.02 -1.87
C GLY A 217 -13.53 15.66 -1.97
N ALA A 218 -13.23 16.69 -1.17
CA ALA A 218 -11.94 17.36 -1.16
C ALA A 218 -10.80 16.41 -0.74
N TYR A 219 -11.00 15.58 0.29
CA TYR A 219 -10.04 14.54 0.66
C TYR A 219 -9.75 13.55 -0.47
N GLN A 220 -10.77 13.17 -1.24
CA GLN A 220 -10.65 12.16 -2.30
C GLN A 220 -10.13 12.76 -3.61
N LEU A 221 -10.51 13.98 -3.96
CA LEU A 221 -10.11 14.69 -5.18
C LEU A 221 -8.72 15.31 -5.08
N ALA A 222 -8.36 15.92 -3.95
CA ALA A 222 -7.12 16.66 -3.84
C ALA A 222 -5.85 15.83 -4.17
N PRO A 223 -5.66 14.58 -3.69
CA PRO A 223 -4.47 13.79 -4.01
C PRO A 223 -4.35 13.43 -5.50
N ARG A 224 -5.47 13.24 -6.18
CA ARG A 224 -5.53 12.85 -7.61
C ARG A 224 -5.56 14.05 -8.56
N PHE A 225 -5.99 15.22 -8.08
CA PHE A 225 -5.99 16.50 -8.81
C PHE A 225 -4.84 17.41 -8.38
N ALA A 226 -3.86 16.91 -7.62
CA ALA A 226 -2.75 17.74 -7.14
C ALA A 226 -1.96 18.42 -8.27
N ASP A 227 -1.93 17.82 -9.47
CA ASP A 227 -1.34 18.42 -10.67
C ASP A 227 -2.22 19.50 -11.35
N ARG A 228 -3.41 19.78 -10.83
CA ARG A 228 -4.34 20.85 -11.27
C ARG A 228 -4.48 22.00 -10.29
N LEU A 229 -4.13 21.78 -9.03
CA LEU A 229 -4.54 22.64 -7.93
C LEU A 229 -3.34 23.39 -7.33
N ALA A 230 -3.60 24.61 -6.89
CA ALA A 230 -2.65 25.44 -6.15
C ALA A 230 -2.73 25.19 -4.63
N ALA A 231 -3.94 24.91 -4.12
CA ALA A 231 -4.19 24.45 -2.77
C ALA A 231 -5.58 23.81 -2.68
N ALA A 232 -5.86 23.05 -1.61
CA ALA A 232 -7.19 22.53 -1.35
C ALA A 232 -7.57 22.54 0.15
N ALA A 233 -8.88 22.58 0.43
CA ALA A 233 -9.44 22.63 1.77
C ALA A 233 -10.57 21.60 1.97
N ALA A 234 -10.49 20.82 3.05
CA ALA A 234 -11.56 19.93 3.48
C ALA A 234 -12.22 20.47 4.76
N MET A 235 -13.49 20.86 4.69
CA MET A 235 -14.25 21.38 5.83
C MET A 235 -15.28 20.36 6.29
N ALA A 236 -15.24 19.98 7.57
CA ALA A 236 -16.14 19.01 8.20
C ALA A 236 -16.31 17.68 7.41
N GLY A 237 -15.25 17.28 6.70
CA GLY A 237 -15.21 16.08 5.88
C GLY A 237 -14.59 14.88 6.59
N HIS A 238 -14.72 13.72 5.99
CA HIS A 238 -14.10 12.47 6.36
C HIS A 238 -13.31 11.90 5.17
N PRO A 239 -12.04 11.51 5.36
CA PRO A 239 -11.15 11.06 4.29
C PRO A 239 -11.51 9.69 3.72
N ASN A 240 -12.30 8.89 4.44
CA ASN A 240 -12.59 7.50 4.10
C ASN A 240 -11.29 6.70 3.93
N ASP A 241 -11.10 6.04 2.80
CA ASP A 241 -9.92 5.26 2.44
C ASP A 241 -8.80 6.08 1.77
N SER A 242 -8.98 7.40 1.62
CA SER A 242 -8.04 8.28 0.92
C SER A 242 -6.65 8.25 1.57
N SER A 243 -5.62 8.35 0.72
CA SER A 243 -4.22 8.43 1.15
C SER A 243 -3.67 9.85 1.01
N PRO A 244 -2.93 10.38 2.01
CA PRO A 244 -2.29 11.69 1.91
C PRO A 244 -1.05 11.70 1.00
N LEU A 245 -0.53 10.55 0.56
CA LEU A 245 0.73 10.47 -0.18
C LEU A 245 0.75 11.33 -1.47
N GLY A 246 -0.38 11.40 -2.19
CA GLY A 246 -0.50 12.22 -3.39
C GLY A 246 -0.48 13.74 -3.14
N LEU A 247 -0.59 14.19 -1.88
CA LEU A 247 -0.61 15.61 -1.52
C LEU A 247 0.78 16.23 -1.43
N ARG A 248 1.86 15.49 -1.74
CA ARG A 248 3.24 15.97 -1.57
C ARG A 248 3.48 17.38 -2.10
N ASN A 249 2.94 17.72 -3.26
CA ASN A 249 3.12 19.02 -3.92
C ASN A 249 1.88 19.94 -3.85
N LEU A 250 0.85 19.54 -3.10
CA LEU A 250 -0.39 20.30 -2.97
C LEU A 250 -0.58 20.76 -1.52
N PRO A 251 -0.50 22.07 -1.24
CA PRO A 251 -0.91 22.63 0.03
C PRO A 251 -2.35 22.21 0.38
N PHE A 252 -2.53 21.58 1.55
CA PHE A 252 -3.82 21.02 1.97
C PHE A 252 -4.20 21.45 3.38
N THR A 253 -5.38 22.06 3.54
CA THR A 253 -5.91 22.44 4.86
C THR A 253 -7.14 21.64 5.27
N ILE A 254 -7.25 21.31 6.55
CA ILE A 254 -8.37 20.57 7.14
C ILE A 254 -8.99 21.42 8.25
N HIS A 255 -10.30 21.64 8.18
CA HIS A 255 -11.06 22.35 9.20
C HIS A 255 -12.19 21.46 9.72
N VAL A 256 -12.25 21.24 11.03
CA VAL A 256 -13.33 20.46 11.66
C VAL A 256 -13.70 21.05 13.01
N GLY A 257 -14.97 21.00 13.39
CA GLY A 257 -15.38 21.39 14.74
C GLY A 257 -14.96 20.35 15.78
N GLN A 258 -14.50 20.78 16.95
CA GLN A 258 -14.12 19.91 18.06
C GLN A 258 -15.25 18.95 18.48
N ASN A 259 -16.50 19.41 18.37
CA ASN A 259 -17.71 18.66 18.70
C ASN A 259 -18.33 17.94 17.50
N ASP A 260 -17.76 18.01 16.30
CA ASP A 260 -18.20 17.19 15.15
C ASP A 260 -17.68 15.75 15.27
N ARG A 261 -18.38 14.97 16.12
CA ARG A 261 -18.04 13.58 16.45
C ARG A 261 -18.64 12.57 15.47
N ALA A 262 -19.51 12.99 14.56
CA ALA A 262 -20.12 12.09 13.59
C ALA A 262 -19.03 11.43 12.74
N TYR A 263 -19.08 10.11 12.62
CA TYR A 263 -18.06 9.30 11.93
C TYR A 263 -16.62 9.49 12.47
N GLY A 264 -16.47 10.07 13.67
CA GLY A 264 -15.15 10.35 14.27
C GLY A 264 -14.34 11.43 13.55
N ARG A 265 -14.99 12.33 12.77
CA ARG A 265 -14.30 13.36 11.96
C ARG A 265 -13.25 14.16 12.72
N ASN A 266 -13.58 14.63 13.92
CA ASN A 266 -12.64 15.37 14.77
C ASN A 266 -11.34 14.57 15.06
N ASN A 267 -11.46 13.31 15.48
CA ASN A 267 -10.32 12.43 15.75
C ASN A 267 -9.55 12.08 14.46
N VAL A 268 -10.25 11.93 13.35
CA VAL A 268 -9.65 11.60 12.05
C VAL A 268 -8.87 12.78 11.48
N ALA A 269 -9.35 14.02 11.66
CA ALA A 269 -8.59 15.22 11.31
C ALA A 269 -7.27 15.30 12.09
N VAL A 270 -7.30 15.00 13.39
CA VAL A 270 -6.09 14.89 14.23
C VAL A 270 -5.15 13.80 13.71
N THR A 271 -5.68 12.63 13.38
CA THR A 271 -4.89 11.52 12.79
C THR A 271 -4.25 11.94 11.45
N TRP A 272 -4.96 12.70 10.62
CA TRP A 272 -4.44 13.21 9.36
C TRP A 272 -3.37 14.29 9.53
N ARG A 273 -3.53 15.17 10.52
CA ARG A 273 -2.49 16.13 10.92
C ARG A 273 -1.19 15.40 11.25
N ASP A 274 -1.27 14.39 12.11
CA ASP A 274 -0.09 13.65 12.55
C ASP A 274 0.57 12.90 11.37
N LYS A 275 -0.22 12.32 10.45
CA LYS A 275 0.29 11.71 9.21
C LYS A 275 1.01 12.73 8.30
N LEU A 276 0.37 13.86 8.03
CA LEU A 276 0.95 14.91 7.18
C LEU A 276 2.18 15.54 7.84
N THR A 277 2.20 15.66 9.17
CA THR A 277 3.35 16.14 9.94
C THR A 277 4.52 15.17 9.85
N ALA A 278 4.28 13.86 9.98
CA ALA A 278 5.31 12.84 9.79
C ALA A 278 5.86 12.86 8.35
N LEU A 279 4.97 12.90 7.33
CA LEU A 279 5.36 12.99 5.93
C LEU A 279 6.18 14.24 5.61
N LYS A 280 5.79 15.41 6.15
CA LYS A 280 6.56 16.66 6.03
C LYS A 280 7.89 16.60 6.79
N SER A 281 7.94 15.91 7.93
CA SER A 281 9.20 15.70 8.65
C SER A 281 10.19 14.87 7.84
N ASP A 282 9.71 13.87 7.11
CA ASP A 282 10.52 13.01 6.24
C ASP A 282 10.88 13.69 4.91
N ASP A 283 10.00 14.57 4.41
CA ASP A 283 10.19 15.38 3.19
C ASP A 283 9.85 16.87 3.47
N PRO A 284 10.81 17.65 4.03
CA PRO A 284 10.58 19.04 4.46
C PRO A 284 10.11 19.99 3.36
N ALA A 285 10.35 19.64 2.09
CA ALA A 285 9.92 20.42 0.93
C ALA A 285 8.51 20.05 0.43
N GLY A 286 7.85 19.07 1.05
CA GLY A 286 6.53 18.57 0.68
C GLY A 286 5.49 18.68 1.78
N TYR A 287 4.26 18.31 1.42
CA TYR A 287 3.12 18.17 2.34
C TYR A 287 2.84 19.43 3.17
N GLU A 288 2.86 20.60 2.54
CA GLU A 288 2.43 21.84 3.20
C GLU A 288 0.98 21.70 3.68
N HIS A 289 0.74 21.92 4.98
CA HIS A 289 -0.59 21.69 5.54
C HIS A 289 -0.88 22.52 6.78
N VAL A 290 -2.17 22.77 6.98
CA VAL A 290 -2.74 23.30 8.22
C VAL A 290 -3.90 22.38 8.62
N VAL A 291 -4.01 22.05 9.91
CA VAL A 291 -5.17 21.34 10.43
C VAL A 291 -5.70 22.09 11.64
N HIS A 292 -6.92 22.58 11.53
CA HIS A 292 -7.60 23.29 12.61
C HIS A 292 -8.81 22.52 13.12
N VAL A 293 -8.77 22.23 14.42
CA VAL A 293 -9.90 21.69 15.17
C VAL A 293 -10.51 22.85 15.94
N HIS A 294 -11.61 23.40 15.44
CA HIS A 294 -12.25 24.60 15.97
C HIS A 294 -12.93 24.32 17.33
N GLU A 295 -12.42 24.95 18.39
CA GLU A 295 -12.85 24.71 19.76
C GLU A 295 -14.34 25.04 19.96
N GLY A 296 -15.07 24.17 20.66
CA GLY A 296 -16.50 24.35 20.93
C GLY A 296 -17.43 24.18 19.71
N LYS A 297 -16.92 24.15 18.48
CA LYS A 297 -17.72 24.09 17.25
C LYS A 297 -18.21 22.69 16.91
N GLY A 298 -19.42 22.61 16.35
CA GLY A 298 -20.03 21.37 15.84
C GLY A 298 -19.73 21.13 14.36
N HIS A 299 -20.63 20.43 13.67
CA HIS A 299 -20.51 20.20 12.22
C HIS A 299 -20.45 21.50 11.41
N TRP A 300 -21.21 22.51 11.86
CA TRP A 300 -21.08 23.89 11.40
C TRP A 300 -20.11 24.64 12.30
N MET A 301 -19.11 25.27 11.69
CA MET A 301 -18.00 25.94 12.39
C MET A 301 -18.17 27.47 12.50
N ASP A 302 -19.39 27.99 12.35
CA ASP A 302 -19.72 29.41 12.45
C ASP A 302 -18.84 30.34 11.58
N MET A 303 -18.50 29.88 10.37
CA MET A 303 -17.61 30.57 9.42
C MET A 303 -16.14 30.69 9.86
N GLU A 304 -15.71 30.05 10.94
CA GLU A 304 -14.30 30.09 11.33
C GLU A 304 -13.39 29.39 10.31
N ASP A 305 -13.92 28.39 9.58
CA ASP A 305 -13.24 27.72 8.46
C ASP A 305 -12.88 28.65 7.29
N ARG A 306 -13.43 29.87 7.25
CA ARG A 306 -13.13 30.87 6.21
C ARG A 306 -11.66 31.28 6.18
N GLU A 307 -10.92 31.12 7.27
CA GLU A 307 -9.47 31.38 7.29
C GLU A 307 -8.69 30.56 6.24
N ALA A 308 -9.26 29.45 5.77
CA ALA A 308 -8.73 28.66 4.66
C ALA A 308 -8.57 29.46 3.37
N ILE A 309 -9.42 30.46 3.11
CA ILE A 309 -9.43 31.23 1.86
C ILE A 309 -8.12 32.02 1.66
N PRO A 310 -7.74 32.97 2.54
CA PRO A 310 -6.48 33.70 2.39
C PRO A 310 -5.26 32.77 2.47
N TRP A 311 -5.32 31.69 3.25
CA TRP A 311 -4.25 30.69 3.31
C TRP A 311 -4.05 30.01 1.95
N MET A 312 -5.12 29.52 1.31
CA MET A 312 -5.04 28.92 -0.02
C MET A 312 -4.54 29.92 -1.06
N GLN A 313 -5.03 31.17 -1.07
CA GLN A 313 -4.63 32.20 -2.04
C GLN A 313 -3.15 32.60 -1.97
N ALA A 314 -2.45 32.26 -0.89
CA ALA A 314 -1.00 32.47 -0.77
C ALA A 314 -0.20 31.50 -1.65
N PHE A 315 -0.80 30.42 -2.13
CA PHE A 315 -0.13 29.39 -2.92
C PHE A 315 -0.42 29.51 -4.42
N ARG A 316 0.57 29.12 -5.20
CA ARG A 316 0.48 28.89 -6.65
C ARG A 316 0.94 27.46 -6.94
N ARG A 317 0.29 26.81 -7.89
CA ARG A 317 0.66 25.46 -8.32
C ARG A 317 2.08 25.43 -8.83
N GLN A 318 2.80 24.34 -8.54
CA GLN A 318 4.08 24.01 -9.15
C GLN A 318 3.84 22.91 -10.21
N PRO A 319 3.68 23.24 -11.50
CA PRO A 319 3.32 22.25 -12.54
C PRO A 319 4.45 21.26 -12.86
N LEU A 320 5.70 21.66 -12.61
CA LEU A 320 6.91 20.86 -12.88
C LEU A 320 7.72 20.63 -11.58
N PRO A 321 7.15 19.97 -10.56
CA PRO A 321 7.82 19.83 -9.25
C PRO A 321 9.10 18.98 -9.38
N GLN A 322 10.04 19.17 -8.45
CA GLN A 322 11.28 18.39 -8.43
C GLN A 322 11.05 16.91 -8.06
N ARG A 323 10.05 16.63 -7.22
CA ARG A 323 9.71 15.28 -6.79
C ARG A 323 8.19 15.07 -6.84
N VAL A 324 7.78 13.89 -7.27
CA VAL A 324 6.39 13.46 -7.45
C VAL A 324 6.20 12.17 -6.65
N VAL A 325 5.09 12.11 -5.90
CA VAL A 325 4.61 10.89 -5.25
C VAL A 325 3.22 10.63 -5.78
N TRP A 326 3.10 9.61 -6.63
CA TRP A 326 1.88 9.30 -7.37
C TRP A 326 1.26 8.02 -6.80
N ARG A 327 0.19 8.18 -6.02
CA ARG A 327 -0.56 7.08 -5.39
C ARG A 327 -1.94 6.94 -6.03
N GLN A 328 -2.26 5.77 -6.56
CA GLN A 328 -3.59 5.49 -7.12
C GLN A 328 -4.61 5.19 -6.02
N GLY A 329 -5.71 5.93 -6.03
CA GLY A 329 -6.89 5.67 -5.19
C GLY A 329 -7.92 4.80 -5.90
N HIS A 330 -9.14 4.73 -5.34
CA HIS A 330 -10.26 4.00 -5.97
C HIS A 330 -10.60 4.48 -7.38
N ALA A 331 -10.57 5.80 -7.61
CA ALA A 331 -10.64 6.37 -8.95
C ALA A 331 -9.22 6.53 -9.50
N THR A 332 -8.82 5.62 -10.38
CA THR A 332 -7.49 5.63 -11.01
C THR A 332 -7.39 6.70 -12.09
N HIS A 333 -6.19 7.28 -12.27
CA HIS A 333 -5.91 8.24 -13.33
C HIS A 333 -4.57 7.90 -14.02
N PRO A 334 -4.44 8.09 -15.36
CA PRO A 334 -3.26 7.69 -16.12
C PRO A 334 -2.18 8.78 -16.24
N ARG A 335 -2.36 9.93 -15.57
CA ARG A 335 -1.45 11.07 -15.66
C ARG A 335 -1.33 11.78 -14.31
N PHE A 336 -0.13 12.22 -13.97
CA PHE A 336 0.12 13.02 -12.78
C PHE A 336 1.40 13.86 -12.93
N TYR A 337 1.28 15.19 -12.95
CA TYR A 337 2.39 16.12 -13.24
C TYR A 337 3.07 15.78 -14.58
N TRP A 338 4.40 15.55 -14.55
CA TRP A 338 5.23 15.14 -15.67
C TRP A 338 5.37 13.61 -15.81
N LEU A 339 4.55 12.84 -15.08
CA LEU A 339 4.40 11.41 -15.25
C LEU A 339 3.09 11.07 -15.97
N ALA A 340 3.12 9.98 -16.73
CA ALA A 340 1.94 9.30 -17.24
C ALA A 340 2.12 7.79 -17.12
N ALA A 341 1.05 7.05 -17.37
CA ALA A 341 1.09 5.60 -17.48
C ALA A 341 0.06 5.14 -18.53
N ALA A 342 0.32 4.01 -19.18
CA ALA A 342 -0.66 3.44 -20.09
C ALA A 342 -1.95 3.10 -19.33
N ALA A 343 -3.10 3.59 -19.80
CA ALA A 343 -4.35 3.57 -19.05
C ALA A 343 -4.83 2.15 -18.66
N ASP A 344 -4.52 1.15 -19.48
CA ASP A 344 -4.80 -0.28 -19.26
C ASP A 344 -3.85 -0.95 -18.25
N SER A 345 -2.83 -0.25 -17.77
CA SER A 345 -1.82 -0.76 -16.82
C SER A 345 -1.93 -0.19 -15.41
N VAL A 346 -2.81 0.80 -15.20
CA VAL A 346 -2.96 1.49 -13.92
C VAL A 346 -4.02 0.78 -13.06
N HIS A 347 -3.65 0.46 -11.83
CA HIS A 347 -4.51 -0.24 -10.88
C HIS A 347 -4.60 0.51 -9.54
N VAL A 348 -5.69 0.26 -8.80
CA VAL A 348 -5.89 0.80 -7.45
C VAL A 348 -4.73 0.37 -6.55
N GLY A 349 -4.12 1.34 -5.85
CA GLY A 349 -3.01 1.10 -4.94
C GLY A 349 -1.63 1.11 -5.59
N ASP A 350 -1.50 1.24 -6.91
CA ASP A 350 -0.20 1.49 -7.54
C ASP A 350 0.44 2.75 -6.95
N GLU A 351 1.76 2.73 -6.81
CA GLU A 351 2.52 3.83 -6.24
C GLU A 351 3.84 4.04 -6.99
N VAL A 352 4.03 5.24 -7.52
CA VAL A 352 5.23 5.65 -8.25
C VAL A 352 5.80 6.90 -7.62
N GLU A 353 7.07 6.85 -7.24
CA GLU A 353 7.83 8.03 -6.86
C GLU A 353 8.76 8.42 -7.99
N ALA A 354 8.90 9.71 -8.24
CA ALA A 354 9.91 10.20 -9.17
C ALA A 354 10.56 11.48 -8.67
N SER A 355 11.83 11.67 -8.96
CA SER A 355 12.58 12.89 -8.68
C SER A 355 13.44 13.28 -9.87
N ARG A 356 13.68 14.58 -10.03
CA ARG A 356 14.59 15.12 -11.04
C ARG A 356 15.67 15.96 -10.39
N ASP A 357 16.90 15.78 -10.86
CA ASP A 357 18.07 16.57 -10.48
C ASP A 357 18.92 16.83 -11.74
N GLY A 358 19.00 18.10 -12.14
CA GLY A 358 19.59 18.49 -13.41
C GLY A 358 18.98 17.73 -14.61
N SER A 359 19.82 17.04 -15.37
CA SER A 359 19.42 16.20 -16.51
C SER A 359 19.13 14.73 -16.14
N THR A 360 19.10 14.40 -14.84
CA THR A 360 18.80 13.04 -14.37
C THR A 360 17.40 12.97 -13.76
N ILE A 361 16.64 11.94 -14.13
CA ILE A 361 15.32 11.64 -13.57
C ILE A 361 15.37 10.24 -12.98
N ASP A 362 15.09 10.11 -11.69
CA ASP A 362 14.97 8.84 -11.00
C ASP A 362 13.49 8.54 -10.78
N VAL A 363 13.05 7.35 -11.21
CA VAL A 363 11.70 6.83 -11.04
C VAL A 363 11.77 5.54 -10.24
N THR A 364 10.89 5.36 -9.26
CA THR A 364 10.78 4.13 -8.47
C THR A 364 9.32 3.74 -8.36
N ILE A 365 8.98 2.54 -8.84
CA ILE A 365 7.66 1.95 -8.62
C ILE A 365 7.71 1.26 -7.25
N ARG A 366 7.00 1.83 -6.27
CA ARG A 366 6.94 1.32 -4.89
C ARG A 366 5.91 0.19 -4.75
N GLN A 367 4.82 0.29 -5.50
CA GLN A 367 3.74 -0.68 -5.52
C GLN A 367 3.15 -0.79 -6.93
N GLY A 368 2.80 -2.01 -7.36
CA GLY A 368 2.18 -2.25 -8.67
C GLY A 368 3.16 -2.45 -9.82
N LYS A 369 2.63 -2.45 -11.04
CA LYS A 369 3.40 -2.54 -12.31
C LYS A 369 2.85 -1.62 -13.42
N PRO A 370 2.62 -0.32 -13.15
CA PRO A 370 2.16 0.59 -14.19
C PRO A 370 3.24 0.72 -15.28
N ARG A 371 2.81 0.82 -16.55
CA ARG A 371 3.71 1.16 -17.66
C ARG A 371 3.96 2.66 -17.67
N VAL A 372 4.94 3.09 -16.88
CA VAL A 372 5.23 4.51 -16.62
C VAL A 372 5.84 5.18 -17.85
N ILE A 373 5.40 6.40 -18.13
CA ILE A 373 5.92 7.28 -19.17
C ILE A 373 6.41 8.57 -18.49
N VAL A 374 7.64 8.96 -18.75
CA VAL A 374 8.21 10.24 -18.29
C VAL A 374 8.04 11.27 -19.41
N ARG A 375 7.42 12.41 -19.09
CA ARG A 375 7.15 13.49 -20.04
C ARG A 375 8.04 14.68 -19.77
N LEU A 376 8.57 15.26 -20.84
CA LEU A 376 9.63 16.26 -20.78
C LEU A 376 9.30 17.47 -21.64
N ASN A 377 9.75 18.64 -21.20
CA ASN A 377 9.73 19.87 -21.96
C ASN A 377 10.93 20.75 -21.59
N ASP A 378 11.19 21.75 -22.40
CA ASP A 378 12.31 22.68 -22.24
C ASP A 378 12.20 23.59 -21.01
N ALA A 379 11.00 23.72 -20.41
CA ALA A 379 10.83 24.41 -19.13
C ALA A 379 11.30 23.57 -17.93
N MET A 380 11.40 22.24 -18.10
CA MET A 380 11.80 21.30 -17.05
C MET A 380 13.32 21.09 -17.03
N LEU A 381 13.94 20.91 -18.20
CA LEU A 381 15.39 20.73 -18.39
C LEU A 381 15.77 20.93 -19.87
N ASP A 382 17.07 21.10 -20.14
CA ASP A 382 17.61 21.21 -21.50
C ASP A 382 17.57 19.87 -22.24
N LEU A 383 16.70 19.73 -23.24
CA LEU A 383 16.56 18.51 -24.04
C LEU A 383 17.52 18.45 -25.25
N ASP A 384 18.32 19.51 -25.48
CA ASP A 384 19.43 19.45 -26.44
C ASP A 384 20.69 18.78 -25.83
N SER A 385 20.70 18.63 -24.50
CA SER A 385 21.68 17.90 -23.72
C SER A 385 21.24 16.45 -23.47
N ASP A 386 22.19 15.59 -23.07
CA ASP A 386 21.89 14.20 -22.70
C ASP A 386 21.09 14.13 -21.40
N VAL A 387 19.94 13.46 -21.49
CA VAL A 387 19.03 13.19 -20.37
C VAL A 387 19.18 11.74 -19.96
N THR A 388 19.33 11.50 -18.66
CA THR A 388 19.38 10.15 -18.09
C THR A 388 18.11 9.89 -17.29
N ILE A 389 17.39 8.82 -17.62
CA ILE A 389 16.26 8.36 -16.81
C ILE A 389 16.61 7.01 -16.19
N ARG A 390 16.39 6.90 -14.89
CA ARG A 390 16.66 5.71 -14.10
C ARG A 390 15.37 5.13 -13.55
N LEU A 391 15.23 3.81 -13.58
CA LEU A 391 14.16 3.08 -12.92
C LEU A 391 14.76 2.25 -11.78
N ALA A 392 14.36 2.57 -10.54
CA ALA A 392 14.94 2.03 -9.30
C ALA A 392 16.48 2.15 -9.26
N GLY A 393 17.00 3.32 -9.64
CA GLY A 393 18.44 3.64 -9.67
C GLY A 393 19.20 3.12 -10.89
N ARG A 394 18.58 2.36 -11.80
CA ARG A 394 19.23 1.81 -13.01
C ARG A 394 18.92 2.66 -14.23
N PRO A 395 19.91 3.08 -15.03
CA PRO A 395 19.65 3.82 -16.26
C PRO A 395 18.84 2.96 -17.23
N VAL A 396 17.67 3.46 -17.64
CA VAL A 396 16.78 2.85 -18.63
C VAL A 396 16.68 3.68 -19.92
N PHE A 397 17.09 4.95 -19.84
CA PHE A 397 17.25 5.82 -20.99
C PHE A 397 18.46 6.73 -20.77
N ALA A 398 19.26 6.93 -21.81
CA ALA A 398 20.35 7.89 -21.85
C ALA A 398 20.45 8.45 -23.28
N GLY A 399 20.27 9.77 -23.42
CA GLY A 399 20.37 10.45 -24.72
C GLY A 399 19.45 11.67 -24.79
N ARG A 400 19.25 12.18 -26.00
CA ARG A 400 18.43 13.39 -26.25
C ARG A 400 16.98 13.00 -26.56
N PRO A 401 16.01 13.35 -25.70
CA PRO A 401 14.60 13.04 -25.95
C PRO A 401 14.08 13.81 -27.19
N PRO A 402 13.48 13.13 -28.18
CA PRO A 402 13.00 13.81 -29.38
C PRO A 402 11.76 14.65 -29.07
N ARG A 403 11.82 15.94 -29.38
CA ARG A 403 10.65 16.83 -29.35
C ARG A 403 9.78 16.56 -30.59
N THR A 404 8.48 16.36 -30.43
CA THR A 404 7.59 16.07 -31.56
C THR A 404 6.23 16.75 -31.45
N VAL A 405 5.65 17.11 -32.59
CA VAL A 405 4.27 17.65 -32.68
C VAL A 405 3.25 16.65 -32.13
N ALA A 406 3.47 15.35 -32.31
CA ALA A 406 2.58 14.31 -31.79
C ALA A 406 2.45 14.36 -30.26
N VAL A 407 3.55 14.50 -29.52
CA VAL A 407 3.53 14.57 -28.05
C VAL A 407 2.92 15.89 -27.56
N LEU A 408 3.24 17.01 -28.23
CA LEU A 408 2.62 18.31 -27.96
C LEU A 408 1.09 18.23 -28.08
N GLN A 409 0.58 17.73 -29.22
CA GLN A 409 -0.85 17.61 -29.45
C GLN A 409 -1.52 16.65 -28.46
N LYS A 410 -0.88 15.51 -28.16
CA LYS A 410 -1.38 14.52 -27.20
C LYS A 410 -1.55 15.14 -25.82
N THR A 411 -0.52 15.83 -25.33
CA THR A 411 -0.51 16.39 -23.98
C THR A 411 -1.46 17.59 -23.83
N ILE A 412 -1.66 18.38 -24.89
CA ILE A 412 -2.70 19.42 -24.95
C ILE A 412 -4.08 18.79 -24.86
N ARG A 413 -4.39 17.77 -25.68
CA ARG A 413 -5.72 17.14 -25.68
C ARG A 413 -6.08 16.43 -24.39
N GLU A 414 -5.10 15.84 -23.71
CA GLU A 414 -5.33 15.13 -22.45
C GLU A 414 -5.65 16.05 -21.28
N ARG A 415 -5.11 17.28 -21.25
CA ARG A 415 -5.12 18.12 -20.05
C ARG A 415 -5.60 19.55 -20.25
N GLY A 416 -5.41 20.15 -21.43
CA GLY A 416 -5.89 21.50 -21.71
C GLY A 416 -5.19 22.59 -20.90
N ASP A 417 -3.92 22.42 -20.59
CA ASP A 417 -3.18 23.29 -19.67
C ASP A 417 -1.83 23.73 -20.27
N PRO A 418 -1.65 25.03 -20.55
CA PRO A 418 -0.42 25.56 -21.14
C PRO A 418 0.84 25.27 -20.34
N ALA A 419 0.74 25.24 -19.01
CA ALA A 419 1.88 25.02 -18.12
C ALA A 419 2.27 23.54 -18.03
N SER A 420 1.47 22.64 -18.62
CA SER A 420 1.67 21.18 -18.61
C SER A 420 1.68 20.57 -20.02
N ILE A 421 2.09 21.35 -21.02
CA ILE A 421 2.37 20.88 -22.39
C ILE A 421 3.77 20.26 -22.41
N PHE A 422 3.87 19.01 -22.90
CA PHE A 422 5.14 18.30 -23.01
C PHE A 422 5.49 18.04 -24.48
N SER A 423 6.76 18.17 -24.83
CA SER A 423 7.26 18.02 -26.19
C SER A 423 7.89 16.66 -26.46
N ALA A 424 8.32 15.95 -25.40
CA ALA A 424 8.89 14.61 -25.50
C ALA A 424 8.29 13.66 -24.45
N GLU A 425 8.26 12.37 -24.76
CA GLU A 425 7.86 11.32 -23.83
C GLU A 425 8.77 10.09 -23.96
N ILE A 426 9.16 9.50 -22.84
CA ILE A 426 9.96 8.28 -22.77
C ILE A 426 9.16 7.26 -21.97
N GLU A 427 8.67 6.21 -22.63
CA GLU A 427 8.07 5.07 -21.96
C GLU A 427 9.17 4.23 -21.27
N LEU A 428 8.99 3.99 -19.98
CA LEU A 428 9.87 3.16 -19.20
C LEU A 428 9.47 1.69 -19.40
N PRO A 429 10.44 0.77 -19.36
CA PRO A 429 10.13 -0.65 -19.41
C PRO A 429 9.27 -1.06 -18.20
N VAL A 430 8.27 -1.92 -18.44
CA VAL A 430 7.20 -2.33 -17.49
C VAL A 430 7.76 -3.04 -16.26
N ASP A 431 8.78 -3.84 -16.48
CA ASP A 431 9.71 -4.22 -15.45
C ASP A 431 10.91 -3.28 -15.62
N PRO A 432 11.59 -2.82 -14.54
CA PRO A 432 12.97 -2.40 -14.71
C PRO A 432 13.62 -3.49 -15.56
N PRO A 433 14.43 -3.15 -16.59
CA PRO A 433 15.20 -4.18 -17.27
C PRO A 433 15.76 -5.01 -16.13
N ALA A 434 15.52 -6.34 -16.17
CA ALA A 434 16.24 -7.25 -15.30
C ALA A 434 17.65 -6.69 -15.30
N ALA A 435 18.14 -6.32 -14.09
CA ALA A 435 19.40 -5.59 -13.94
C ALA A 435 20.30 -6.10 -15.04
N ALA A 436 20.96 -5.25 -15.84
CA ALA A 436 22.09 -5.75 -16.62
C ALA A 436 22.80 -6.76 -15.72
N ASP A 437 22.76 -8.05 -16.08
CA ASP A 437 22.74 -9.14 -15.10
C ASP A 437 24.07 -9.16 -14.37
N VAL A 438 24.12 -8.37 -13.30
CA VAL A 438 25.20 -8.34 -12.34
C VAL A 438 24.93 -9.43 -11.28
N GLY A 439 23.88 -10.22 -11.43
CA GLY A 439 23.46 -11.24 -10.48
C GLY A 439 22.92 -10.65 -9.18
N PRO A 440 22.10 -11.42 -8.43
CA PRO A 440 21.54 -10.97 -7.16
C PRO A 440 22.62 -10.62 -6.13
N VAL A 441 23.81 -11.23 -6.24
CA VAL A 441 24.96 -11.00 -5.36
C VAL A 441 25.64 -9.67 -5.66
N ALA A 442 25.97 -9.33 -6.90
CA ALA A 442 26.62 -8.02 -7.14
C ALA A 442 25.64 -6.86 -6.91
N GLY A 443 24.34 -7.08 -7.13
CA GLY A 443 23.31 -6.14 -6.69
C GLY A 443 23.32 -5.91 -5.18
N ALA A 444 23.58 -6.94 -4.37
CA ALA A 444 23.74 -6.82 -2.93
C ALA A 444 25.06 -6.11 -2.54
N LEU A 445 26.18 -6.47 -3.18
CA LEU A 445 27.48 -5.82 -2.99
C LEU A 445 27.46 -4.33 -3.33
N ALA A 446 26.64 -3.91 -4.30
CA ALA A 446 26.46 -2.49 -4.59
C ALA A 446 25.76 -1.71 -3.44
N ARG A 447 24.94 -2.38 -2.63
CA ARG A 447 24.18 -1.76 -1.52
C ARG A 447 24.87 -1.85 -0.17
N SER A 448 25.97 -2.61 -0.06
CA SER A 448 26.69 -2.84 1.20
C SER A 448 27.55 -1.67 1.68
N GLY A 449 27.66 -0.60 0.89
CA GLY A 449 28.43 0.59 1.27
C GLY A 449 29.88 0.24 1.61
N ASP A 450 30.37 0.75 2.74
CA ASP A 450 31.76 0.57 3.20
C ASP A 450 32.12 -0.89 3.50
N ASN A 451 31.13 -1.78 3.72
CA ASN A 451 31.37 -3.19 3.97
C ASN A 451 31.68 -3.99 2.69
N ARG A 452 31.49 -3.38 1.50
CA ARG A 452 31.66 -4.06 0.20
C ARG A 452 33.00 -4.78 0.04
N PRO A 453 34.17 -4.16 0.31
CA PRO A 453 35.46 -4.82 0.09
C PRO A 453 35.63 -6.07 0.97
N ALA A 454 35.12 -6.04 2.20
CA ALA A 454 35.19 -7.17 3.12
C ALA A 454 34.30 -8.34 2.64
N LEU A 455 33.10 -8.04 2.14
CA LEU A 455 32.20 -9.04 1.58
C LEU A 455 32.72 -9.66 0.27
N GLU A 456 33.33 -8.86 -0.61
CA GLU A 456 33.98 -9.35 -1.84
C GLU A 456 35.17 -10.27 -1.51
N SER A 457 35.98 -9.88 -0.53
CA SER A 457 37.10 -10.71 -0.03
C SER A 457 36.61 -12.04 0.56
N LEU A 458 35.56 -12.00 1.40
CA LEU A 458 34.96 -13.20 1.96
C LEU A 458 34.40 -14.12 0.86
N LEU A 459 33.69 -13.59 -0.14
CA LEU A 459 33.19 -14.38 -1.27
C LEU A 459 34.32 -15.07 -2.05
N ALA A 460 35.38 -14.34 -2.34
CA ALA A 460 36.55 -14.86 -3.06
C ALA A 460 37.27 -15.96 -2.27
N ALA A 461 37.43 -15.78 -0.95
CA ALA A 461 38.08 -16.74 -0.08
C ALA A 461 37.22 -17.98 0.23
N THR A 462 35.89 -17.89 0.15
CA THR A 462 34.99 -19.00 0.50
C THR A 462 34.92 -20.05 -0.62
N PRO A 463 35.24 -21.33 -0.39
CA PRO A 463 35.18 -22.37 -1.42
C PRO A 463 33.76 -22.91 -1.67
N HIS A 464 33.55 -23.59 -2.79
CA HIS A 464 32.34 -24.40 -3.02
C HIS A 464 32.32 -25.62 -2.07
N PRO A 465 31.17 -26.04 -1.49
CA PRO A 465 29.81 -25.50 -1.67
C PRO A 465 29.46 -24.30 -0.77
N ARG A 466 30.26 -23.98 0.26
CA ARG A 466 29.98 -22.87 1.21
C ARG A 466 29.70 -21.53 0.52
N ARG A 467 30.39 -21.26 -0.60
CA ARG A 467 30.18 -20.08 -1.43
C ARG A 467 28.72 -19.93 -1.88
N ARG A 468 28.03 -21.02 -2.24
CA ARG A 468 26.60 -21.00 -2.63
C ARG A 468 25.71 -20.50 -1.50
N GLY A 469 26.00 -20.93 -0.28
CA GLY A 469 25.31 -20.44 0.92
C GLY A 469 25.56 -18.96 1.17
N LEU A 470 26.81 -18.53 1.08
CA LEU A 470 27.18 -17.12 1.23
C LEU A 470 26.51 -16.23 0.17
N GLU A 471 26.51 -16.65 -1.10
CA GLU A 471 25.83 -15.97 -2.19
C GLU A 471 24.32 -15.84 -1.94
N PHE A 472 23.68 -16.91 -1.46
CA PHE A 472 22.27 -16.89 -1.09
C PHE A 472 21.99 -15.89 0.06
N LEU A 473 22.84 -15.88 1.09
CA LEU A 473 22.70 -14.95 2.21
C LEU A 473 22.81 -13.51 1.72
N LEU A 474 23.83 -13.17 0.92
CA LEU A 474 24.02 -11.81 0.40
C LEU A 474 22.86 -11.37 -0.49
N ALA A 475 22.34 -12.26 -1.33
CA ALA A 475 21.20 -11.98 -2.19
C ALA A 475 19.91 -11.65 -1.42
N ASN A 476 19.74 -12.16 -0.20
CA ASN A 476 18.47 -12.15 0.52
C ASN A 476 18.49 -11.42 1.88
N MET A 477 19.66 -11.17 2.46
CA MET A 477 19.77 -10.48 3.74
C MET A 477 19.29 -9.01 3.66
N PRO A 478 18.84 -8.42 4.79
CA PRO A 478 18.44 -7.02 4.85
C PRO A 478 19.59 -6.06 4.50
N ASP A 479 19.25 -4.88 3.97
CA ASP A 479 20.25 -3.85 3.64
C ASP A 479 21.06 -3.39 4.86
N ARG A 480 20.45 -3.41 6.05
CA ARG A 480 21.16 -3.18 7.31
C ARG A 480 22.32 -4.15 7.50
N ASP A 481 22.08 -5.44 7.24
CA ASP A 481 23.07 -6.49 7.47
C ASP A 481 24.17 -6.43 6.42
N LEU A 482 23.84 -6.09 5.16
CA LEU A 482 24.85 -5.82 4.12
C LEU A 482 25.83 -4.74 4.55
N ARG A 483 25.36 -3.70 5.25
CA ARG A 483 26.19 -2.54 5.65
C ARG A 483 26.90 -2.72 6.98
N GLU A 484 26.28 -3.42 7.93
CA GLU A 484 26.71 -3.40 9.34
C GLU A 484 27.17 -4.76 9.87
N MET A 485 26.80 -5.89 9.23
CA MET A 485 27.10 -7.21 9.77
C MET A 485 28.60 -7.51 9.69
N PRO A 486 29.27 -7.86 10.80
CA PRO A 486 30.67 -8.27 10.78
C PRO A 486 30.87 -9.49 9.87
N VAL A 487 31.85 -9.41 8.97
CA VAL A 487 32.11 -10.49 8.01
C VAL A 487 32.52 -11.80 8.67
N ASP A 488 33.20 -11.75 9.82
CA ASP A 488 33.58 -12.94 10.59
C ASP A 488 32.36 -13.67 11.14
N LEU A 489 31.32 -12.94 11.55
CA LEU A 489 30.06 -13.52 12.01
C LEU A 489 29.33 -14.23 10.85
N LEU A 490 29.35 -13.62 9.66
CA LEU A 490 28.75 -14.22 8.47
C LEU A 490 29.50 -15.49 8.04
N ALA A 491 30.83 -15.45 8.03
CA ALA A 491 31.69 -16.59 7.75
C ALA A 491 31.46 -17.73 8.74
N GLU A 492 31.44 -17.41 10.05
CA GLU A 492 31.19 -18.38 11.11
C GLU A 492 29.83 -19.07 10.95
N ASN A 493 28.79 -18.30 10.61
CA ASN A 493 27.45 -18.85 10.38
C ASN A 493 27.42 -19.83 9.21
N VAL A 494 28.02 -19.45 8.07
CA VAL A 494 28.10 -20.32 6.88
C VAL A 494 28.85 -21.61 7.23
N GLU A 495 30.06 -21.52 7.78
CA GLU A 495 30.86 -22.70 8.11
C GLU A 495 30.16 -23.63 9.10
N SER A 496 29.57 -23.07 10.16
CA SER A 496 28.93 -23.88 11.20
C SER A 496 27.62 -24.51 10.71
N ALA A 497 26.87 -23.85 9.81
CA ALA A 497 25.67 -24.43 9.20
C ALA A 497 25.99 -25.62 8.28
N TYR A 498 27.02 -25.49 7.43
CA TYR A 498 27.47 -26.61 6.58
C TYR A 498 28.05 -27.75 7.41
N ALA A 499 28.86 -27.46 8.43
CA ALA A 499 29.40 -28.48 9.33
C ALA A 499 28.30 -29.22 10.11
N ALA A 500 27.21 -28.54 10.49
CA ALA A 500 26.04 -29.18 11.08
C ALA A 500 25.34 -30.11 10.09
N LEU A 501 25.16 -29.68 8.84
CA LEU A 501 24.56 -30.49 7.79
C LEU A 501 25.39 -31.74 7.48
N ASP A 502 26.71 -31.62 7.38
CA ASP A 502 27.63 -32.73 7.10
C ASP A 502 27.53 -33.85 8.17
N ARG A 503 27.21 -33.48 9.41
CA ARG A 503 27.09 -34.40 10.56
C ARG A 503 25.67 -34.94 10.78
N ALA A 504 24.66 -34.35 10.17
CA ALA A 504 23.27 -34.68 10.44
C ALA A 504 22.90 -36.07 9.86
N PRO A 505 22.27 -36.96 10.64
CA PRO A 505 21.82 -38.28 10.14
C PRO A 505 20.82 -38.19 8.98
N TRP A 506 20.07 -37.07 8.89
CA TRP A 506 19.07 -36.81 7.87
C TRP A 506 19.57 -35.91 6.72
N ARG A 507 20.88 -35.66 6.61
CA ARG A 507 21.45 -34.75 5.60
C ARG A 507 20.99 -35.07 4.17
N ASP A 508 20.85 -36.37 3.83
CA ASP A 508 20.48 -36.82 2.48
C ASP A 508 19.00 -36.54 2.16
N ARG A 509 18.20 -36.11 3.14
CA ARG A 509 16.80 -35.68 2.99
C ARG A 509 16.66 -34.17 2.82
N ILE A 510 17.76 -33.42 2.98
CA ILE A 510 17.75 -31.96 2.92
C ILE A 510 18.29 -31.53 1.56
N ASP A 511 17.42 -31.00 0.72
CA ASP A 511 17.85 -30.38 -0.54
C ASP A 511 18.47 -28.99 -0.31
N GLU A 512 19.16 -28.47 -1.33
CA GLU A 512 19.84 -27.17 -1.26
C GLU A 512 18.85 -26.04 -0.92
N ALA A 513 17.65 -26.03 -1.50
CA ALA A 513 16.68 -24.96 -1.29
C ALA A 513 16.17 -24.91 0.17
N LEU A 514 15.90 -26.09 0.74
CA LEU A 514 15.50 -26.26 2.13
C LEU A 514 16.63 -25.85 3.08
N PHE A 515 17.86 -26.29 2.80
CA PHE A 515 19.03 -25.88 3.59
C PHE A 515 19.21 -24.35 3.59
N LEU A 516 19.22 -23.75 2.40
CA LEU A 516 19.46 -22.32 2.22
C LEU A 516 18.39 -21.46 2.94
N ASN A 517 17.11 -21.85 2.86
CA ASN A 517 16.04 -21.02 3.42
C ASN A 517 15.69 -21.33 4.89
N GLU A 518 15.94 -22.55 5.37
CA GLU A 518 15.39 -23.02 6.65
C GLU A 518 16.45 -23.44 7.67
N ILE A 519 17.73 -23.54 7.29
CA ILE A 519 18.84 -23.92 8.18
C ILE A 519 19.93 -22.85 8.23
N LEU A 520 20.39 -22.43 7.06
CA LEU A 520 21.47 -21.45 6.90
C LEU A 520 21.19 -20.07 7.53
N PRO A 521 19.96 -19.53 7.54
CA PRO A 521 19.72 -18.18 8.06
C PRO A 521 20.13 -17.99 9.52
N TYR A 522 20.79 -16.87 9.80
CA TYR A 522 21.34 -16.50 11.11
C TYR A 522 20.33 -15.74 12.01
N PHE A 523 19.13 -15.49 11.52
CA PHE A 523 18.00 -14.93 12.28
C PHE A 523 16.66 -15.53 11.82
N ALA A 524 15.64 -15.35 12.64
CA ALA A 524 14.26 -15.74 12.38
C ALA A 524 13.36 -14.53 12.10
N LEU A 525 13.52 -13.42 12.83
CA LEU A 525 12.73 -12.20 12.66
C LEU A 525 13.60 -10.92 12.61
N THR A 526 13.69 -10.21 13.73
CA THR A 526 14.30 -8.88 13.87
C THR A 526 15.32 -8.81 14.99
N GLU A 527 15.65 -9.95 15.59
CA GLU A 527 16.57 -10.07 16.71
C GLU A 527 17.97 -9.51 16.39
N ARG A 528 18.75 -9.26 17.45
CA ARG A 528 20.15 -8.86 17.32
C ARG A 528 20.96 -9.97 16.65
N ARG A 529 21.91 -9.58 15.80
CA ARG A 529 22.79 -10.50 15.06
C ARG A 529 23.92 -10.89 16.00
N ASP A 530 23.77 -12.02 16.67
CA ASP A 530 24.74 -12.56 17.63
C ASP A 530 25.43 -13.81 17.07
N SER A 531 26.66 -14.08 17.51
CA SER A 531 27.32 -15.38 17.30
C SER A 531 26.71 -16.40 18.25
N TRP A 532 25.60 -17.02 17.84
CA TRP A 532 24.88 -18.02 18.64
C TRP A 532 25.08 -19.45 18.15
N ARG A 533 25.45 -19.65 16.88
CA ARG A 533 25.32 -20.96 16.21
C ARG A 533 26.22 -22.03 16.82
N ARG A 534 27.51 -21.73 17.05
CA ARG A 534 28.46 -22.70 17.63
C ARG A 534 28.10 -23.08 19.05
N GLU A 535 27.86 -22.09 19.91
CA GLU A 535 27.47 -22.34 21.30
C GLU A 535 26.18 -23.15 21.37
N MET A 536 25.19 -22.81 20.54
CA MET A 536 23.93 -23.54 20.47
C MET A 536 24.14 -24.96 19.96
N GLN A 537 25.02 -25.17 18.98
CA GLN A 537 25.36 -26.50 18.46
C GLN A 537 25.98 -27.38 19.54
N ASP A 538 26.95 -26.86 20.31
CA ASP A 538 27.61 -27.59 21.40
C ASP A 538 26.60 -28.03 22.48
N ARG A 539 25.61 -27.18 22.78
CA ARG A 539 24.54 -27.50 23.73
C ARG A 539 23.51 -28.48 23.18
N CYS A 540 23.21 -28.43 21.88
CA CYS A 540 22.12 -29.20 21.26
C CYS A 540 22.55 -30.61 20.83
N LEU A 541 23.78 -30.79 20.35
CA LEU A 541 24.24 -32.10 19.85
C LEU A 541 24.09 -33.26 20.87
N PRO A 542 24.46 -33.11 22.16
CA PRO A 542 24.26 -34.17 23.14
C PRO A 542 22.78 -34.53 23.39
N LEU A 543 21.86 -33.58 23.19
CA LEU A 543 20.43 -33.76 23.46
C LEU A 543 19.72 -34.60 22.39
N ILE A 544 20.33 -34.74 21.22
CA ILE A 544 19.79 -35.46 20.06
C ILE A 544 20.63 -36.67 19.66
N GLU A 545 21.54 -37.11 20.54
CA GLU A 545 22.39 -38.26 20.28
C GLU A 545 21.57 -39.52 19.98
N GLY A 546 21.90 -40.22 18.89
CA GLY A 546 21.20 -41.42 18.43
C GLY A 546 19.85 -41.17 17.72
N ILE A 547 19.36 -39.92 17.65
CA ILE A 547 18.11 -39.60 16.95
C ILE A 547 18.36 -39.44 15.45
N THR A 548 17.53 -40.07 14.62
CA THR A 548 17.75 -40.16 13.16
C THR A 548 16.77 -39.33 12.30
N THR A 549 15.77 -38.69 12.90
CA THR A 549 14.75 -37.90 12.18
C THR A 549 14.67 -36.46 12.70
N PRO A 550 14.49 -35.46 11.82
CA PRO A 550 14.31 -34.05 12.21
C PRO A 550 13.20 -33.83 13.24
N ALA A 551 12.02 -34.47 13.08
CA ALA A 551 10.89 -34.25 13.98
C ALA A 551 11.19 -34.71 15.41
N ALA A 552 11.69 -35.93 15.58
CA ALA A 552 12.06 -36.45 16.90
C ALA A 552 13.19 -35.64 17.54
N ALA A 553 14.15 -35.17 16.74
CA ALA A 553 15.24 -34.34 17.25
C ALA A 553 14.71 -32.98 17.73
N ALA A 554 13.80 -32.35 16.98
CA ALA A 554 13.17 -31.09 17.39
C ALA A 554 12.32 -31.25 18.67
N ALA A 555 11.57 -32.34 18.80
CA ALA A 555 10.82 -32.65 20.02
C ALA A 555 11.75 -32.84 21.23
N ALA A 556 12.87 -33.55 21.05
CA ALA A 556 13.89 -33.74 22.09
C ALA A 556 14.54 -32.41 22.50
N LEU A 557 14.87 -31.53 21.55
CA LEU A 557 15.39 -30.19 21.84
C LEU A 557 14.37 -29.35 22.60
N ASN A 558 13.12 -29.30 22.15
CA ASN A 558 12.07 -28.53 22.80
C ASN A 558 11.85 -28.97 24.27
N LYS A 559 11.95 -30.27 24.54
CA LYS A 559 11.80 -30.86 25.87
C LYS A 559 12.97 -30.55 26.81
N GLN A 560 14.20 -30.53 26.29
CA GLN A 560 15.42 -30.54 27.13
C GLN A 560 16.16 -29.19 27.15
N LEU A 561 16.07 -28.40 26.09
CA LEU A 561 16.88 -27.18 25.93
C LEU A 561 16.52 -26.10 26.94
N PHE A 562 15.24 -25.73 27.06
CA PHE A 562 14.81 -24.61 27.90
C PHE A 562 15.18 -24.77 29.38
N PRO A 563 15.02 -25.96 30.00
CA PRO A 563 15.58 -26.24 31.33
C PRO A 563 17.11 -26.09 31.39
N LEU A 564 17.83 -26.56 30.36
CA LEU A 564 19.29 -26.51 30.30
C LEU A 564 19.81 -25.06 30.25
N ILE A 565 19.19 -24.21 29.43
CA ILE A 565 19.58 -22.79 29.29
C ILE A 565 18.88 -21.86 30.29
N LYS A 566 18.03 -22.41 31.16
CA LYS A 566 17.28 -21.69 32.21
C LYS A 566 16.42 -20.54 31.68
N VAL A 567 15.86 -20.67 30.48
CA VAL A 567 14.94 -19.70 29.89
C VAL A 567 13.52 -20.22 30.06
N ARG A 568 12.62 -19.38 30.57
CA ARG A 568 11.20 -19.69 30.74
C ARG A 568 10.30 -18.64 30.10
N TYR A 569 9.06 -19.03 29.82
CA TYR A 569 8.05 -18.07 29.44
C TYR A 569 7.84 -17.03 30.55
N SER A 570 7.77 -15.75 30.16
CA SER A 570 7.44 -14.65 31.06
C SER A 570 7.04 -13.43 30.24
N LYS A 571 6.02 -12.68 30.70
CA LYS A 571 5.65 -11.36 30.15
C LYS A 571 6.51 -10.21 30.68
N ARG A 572 7.32 -10.46 31.71
CA ARG A 572 8.24 -9.46 32.31
C ARG A 572 9.57 -9.37 31.56
N ARG A 573 9.71 -10.13 30.47
CA ARG A 573 10.85 -10.06 29.53
C ARG A 573 11.12 -8.62 29.05
N PRO A 574 12.39 -8.23 28.91
CA PRO A 574 12.77 -6.89 28.47
C PRO A 574 12.52 -6.65 26.97
N LEU A 575 12.60 -7.71 26.14
CA LEU A 575 12.47 -7.65 24.68
C LEU A 575 11.43 -8.66 24.19
N VAL A 576 10.68 -8.30 23.13
CA VAL A 576 9.66 -9.20 22.55
C VAL A 576 10.31 -10.30 21.72
N ASP A 577 11.31 -9.93 20.92
CA ASP A 577 12.09 -10.72 19.97
C ASP A 577 13.59 -10.75 20.33
N PRO A 578 13.97 -11.21 21.54
CA PRO A 578 15.37 -11.32 21.93
C PRO A 578 16.12 -12.31 21.05
N SER A 579 17.41 -12.05 20.82
CA SER A 579 18.31 -13.08 20.30
C SER A 579 18.45 -14.24 21.31
N PRO A 580 18.97 -15.41 20.92
CA PRO A 580 19.24 -16.50 21.86
C PRO A 580 20.10 -16.07 23.06
N ALA A 581 21.13 -15.25 22.84
CA ALA A 581 21.98 -14.73 23.90
C ALA A 581 21.20 -13.81 24.86
N GLN A 582 20.39 -12.89 24.34
CA GLN A 582 19.57 -11.99 25.16
C GLN A 582 18.49 -12.74 25.96
N ALA A 583 17.94 -13.82 25.40
CA ALA A 583 16.98 -14.69 26.09
C ALA A 583 17.66 -15.43 27.25
N MET A 584 18.86 -15.98 27.04
CA MET A 584 19.64 -16.66 28.08
C MET A 584 20.11 -15.70 29.18
N GLU A 585 20.52 -14.48 28.82
CA GLU A 585 20.94 -13.44 29.77
C GLU A 585 19.80 -13.02 30.71
N SER A 586 18.59 -12.84 30.16
CA SER A 586 17.42 -12.45 30.97
C SER A 586 16.72 -13.62 31.67
N GLY A 587 16.96 -14.87 31.23
CA GLY A 587 16.24 -16.07 31.68
C GLY A 587 14.75 -16.06 31.34
N MET A 588 14.28 -15.11 30.52
CA MET A 588 12.86 -14.83 30.29
C MET A 588 12.57 -14.50 28.83
N ALA A 589 11.54 -15.11 28.26
CA ALA A 589 11.10 -14.81 26.91
C ALA A 589 9.58 -14.90 26.77
N SER A 590 9.01 -14.22 25.77
CA SER A 590 7.63 -14.44 25.32
C SER A 590 7.54 -15.62 24.34
N CYS A 591 6.35 -15.99 23.87
CA CYS A 591 6.20 -17.01 22.82
C CYS A 591 7.02 -16.68 21.55
N THR A 592 7.15 -15.39 21.20
CA THR A 592 8.06 -14.92 20.14
C THR A 592 9.52 -15.27 20.46
N GLY A 593 10.02 -14.84 21.62
CA GLY A 593 11.42 -15.09 22.01
C GLY A 593 11.75 -16.57 22.17
N LEU A 594 10.85 -17.36 22.76
CA LEU A 594 11.02 -18.81 22.89
C LEU A 594 11.08 -19.48 21.51
N SER A 595 10.23 -19.05 20.57
CA SER A 595 10.23 -19.56 19.21
C SER A 595 11.52 -19.21 18.45
N ILE A 596 12.07 -18.00 18.65
CA ILE A 596 13.38 -17.62 18.10
C ILE A 596 14.48 -18.55 18.64
N VAL A 597 14.50 -18.81 19.96
CA VAL A 597 15.48 -19.73 20.58
C VAL A 597 15.35 -21.15 20.03
N LEU A 598 14.13 -21.68 19.93
CA LEU A 598 13.92 -23.04 19.42
C LEU A 598 14.26 -23.16 17.93
N VAL A 599 13.97 -22.15 17.11
CA VAL A 599 14.42 -22.10 15.70
C VAL A 599 15.94 -22.10 15.63
N ALA A 600 16.62 -21.26 16.42
CA ALA A 600 18.08 -21.23 16.48
C ALA A 600 18.67 -22.58 16.89
N ALA A 601 18.09 -23.23 17.90
CA ALA A 601 18.50 -24.56 18.35
C ALA A 601 18.31 -25.64 17.28
N CYS A 602 17.17 -25.65 16.59
CA CYS A 602 16.95 -26.57 15.48
C CYS A 602 17.99 -26.35 14.37
N ARG A 603 18.19 -25.09 13.96
CA ARG A 603 19.11 -24.74 12.88
C ARG A 603 20.58 -25.00 13.22
N SER A 604 20.99 -24.93 14.50
CA SER A 604 22.38 -25.20 14.92
C SER A 604 22.81 -26.66 14.70
N VAL A 605 21.85 -27.58 14.66
CA VAL A 605 22.05 -29.02 14.40
C VAL A 605 21.41 -29.47 13.09
N ALA A 606 21.23 -28.55 12.14
CA ALA A 606 20.71 -28.80 10.80
C ALA A 606 19.30 -29.43 10.74
N ILE A 607 18.43 -29.12 11.71
CA ILE A 607 16.99 -29.38 11.60
C ILE A 607 16.36 -28.19 10.85
N PRO A 608 15.69 -28.40 9.69
CA PRO A 608 15.03 -27.31 9.00
C PRO A 608 13.83 -26.81 9.81
N ALA A 609 13.88 -25.54 10.22
CA ALA A 609 12.87 -24.95 11.09
C ALA A 609 12.61 -23.48 10.73
N ARG A 610 11.37 -23.04 10.92
CA ARG A 610 10.94 -21.66 10.70
C ARG A 610 9.99 -21.15 11.75
N PHE A 611 10.05 -19.83 11.92
CA PHE A 611 9.16 -19.10 12.81
C PHE A 611 7.78 -18.98 12.17
N VAL A 612 6.73 -19.22 12.95
CA VAL A 612 5.35 -19.07 12.52
C VAL A 612 4.57 -18.24 13.54
N GLY A 613 3.62 -17.44 13.07
CA GLY A 613 2.76 -16.70 13.98
C GLY A 613 1.47 -16.20 13.35
N ILE A 614 0.55 -15.82 14.23
CA ILE A 614 -0.71 -15.16 13.90
C ILE A 614 -0.79 -13.80 14.60
N PRO A 615 -1.02 -12.69 13.87
CA PRO A 615 -1.04 -11.34 14.47
C PRO A 615 -2.18 -11.12 15.43
N ALA A 616 -3.35 -11.69 15.15
CA ALA A 616 -4.47 -11.78 16.07
C ALA A 616 -5.36 -12.98 15.73
N TRP A 617 -5.70 -13.79 16.73
CA TRP A 617 -6.72 -14.81 16.59
C TRP A 617 -8.06 -14.20 16.11
N PRO A 618 -8.88 -14.95 15.34
CA PRO A 618 -10.26 -14.56 15.08
C PRO A 618 -10.99 -14.17 16.37
N GLY A 619 -11.73 -13.06 16.34
CA GLY A 619 -12.33 -12.45 17.53
C GLY A 619 -11.40 -11.58 18.37
N ASN A 620 -10.19 -11.25 17.88
CA ASN A 620 -9.22 -10.36 18.52
C ASN A 620 -8.79 -10.79 19.94
N THR A 621 -8.67 -12.10 20.16
CA THR A 621 -8.45 -12.69 21.49
C THR A 621 -6.97 -12.90 21.87
N GLY A 622 -6.05 -12.22 21.18
CA GLY A 622 -4.60 -12.30 21.38
C GLY A 622 -3.82 -12.64 20.10
N ASN A 623 -2.50 -12.69 20.21
CA ASN A 623 -1.59 -13.19 19.17
C ASN A 623 -0.86 -14.43 19.67
N HIS A 624 -0.15 -15.16 18.80
CA HIS A 624 0.72 -16.25 19.25
C HIS A 624 1.76 -16.57 18.19
N SER A 625 2.90 -17.12 18.63
CA SER A 625 4.00 -17.55 17.76
C SER A 625 4.51 -18.92 18.18
N TRP A 626 4.91 -19.72 17.20
CA TRP A 626 5.39 -21.09 17.39
C TRP A 626 6.40 -21.47 16.30
N VAL A 627 6.82 -22.73 16.28
CA VAL A 627 7.83 -23.23 15.35
C VAL A 627 7.24 -24.29 14.43
N GLU A 628 7.55 -24.18 13.13
CA GLU A 628 7.37 -25.28 12.18
C GLU A 628 8.73 -25.95 11.90
N VAL A 629 8.71 -27.29 11.84
CA VAL A 629 9.85 -28.17 11.62
C VAL A 629 9.55 -29.04 10.41
N TRP A 630 10.50 -29.17 9.50
CA TRP A 630 10.34 -30.01 8.31
C TRP A 630 10.89 -31.42 8.53
N ASP A 631 10.06 -32.44 8.25
CA ASP A 631 10.43 -33.86 8.26
C ASP A 631 9.70 -34.60 7.12
N GLY A 632 9.99 -34.24 5.86
CA GLY A 632 9.22 -34.68 4.69
C GLY A 632 7.95 -33.86 4.43
N ASP A 633 7.30 -33.39 5.49
CA ASP A 633 6.30 -32.31 5.46
C ASP A 633 6.54 -31.35 6.65
N TRP A 634 5.83 -30.23 6.68
CA TRP A 634 5.89 -29.25 7.75
C TRP A 634 4.99 -29.67 8.93
N HIS A 635 5.62 -29.89 10.07
CA HIS A 635 4.98 -30.15 11.37
C HIS A 635 5.17 -28.94 12.28
N TYR A 636 4.32 -28.75 13.30
CA TYR A 636 4.48 -27.63 14.24
C TYR A 636 4.62 -28.05 15.71
N THR A 637 5.20 -27.17 16.52
CA THR A 637 5.27 -27.32 17.98
C THR A 637 5.34 -25.95 18.66
N GLY A 638 4.75 -25.83 19.85
CA GLY A 638 4.92 -24.66 20.71
C GLY A 638 6.31 -24.65 21.34
N ALA A 639 6.95 -23.49 21.47
CA ALA A 639 8.29 -23.39 22.02
C ALA A 639 8.28 -23.37 23.55
N ALA A 640 9.07 -24.26 24.17
CA ALA A 640 9.03 -24.60 25.60
C ALA A 640 7.71 -25.26 26.05
N GLU A 641 6.95 -25.82 25.10
CA GLU A 641 5.66 -26.48 25.32
C GLU A 641 5.69 -27.91 24.72
N PRO A 642 6.57 -28.81 25.21
CA PRO A 642 6.76 -30.12 24.60
C PRO A 642 5.52 -31.02 24.74
N ALA A 643 5.03 -31.57 23.63
CA ALA A 643 3.95 -32.56 23.59
C ALA A 643 4.50 -34.00 23.64
N GLY A 644 5.39 -34.27 24.60
CA GLY A 644 6.18 -35.51 24.62
C GLY A 644 7.13 -35.58 23.43
N ASP A 645 7.09 -36.69 22.69
CA ASP A 645 7.92 -36.90 21.50
C ASP A 645 7.17 -36.60 20.18
N ARG A 646 5.99 -35.96 20.28
CA ARG A 646 5.11 -35.68 19.15
C ARG A 646 5.19 -34.21 18.71
N LEU A 647 5.08 -33.99 17.41
CA LEU A 647 4.77 -32.70 16.82
C LEU A 647 3.28 -32.68 16.42
N ASP A 648 2.80 -31.53 15.93
CA ASP A 648 1.40 -31.32 15.51
C ASP A 648 0.37 -31.39 16.64
N GLU A 649 0.84 -31.39 17.88
CA GLU A 649 0.03 -31.33 19.08
C GLU A 649 0.44 -30.12 19.91
N ALA A 650 -0.43 -29.12 19.95
CA ALA A 650 -0.25 -27.93 20.77
C ALA A 650 -1.61 -27.41 21.22
N TRP A 651 -1.65 -26.70 22.35
CA TRP A 651 -2.88 -26.15 22.90
C TRP A 651 -3.62 -25.22 21.92
N PHE A 652 -2.88 -24.54 21.03
CA PHE A 652 -3.44 -23.62 20.04
C PHE A 652 -3.98 -24.29 18.77
N THR A 653 -3.86 -25.62 18.62
CA THR A 653 -4.25 -26.36 17.41
C THR A 653 -5.68 -26.04 16.96
N GLY A 654 -6.64 -26.08 17.90
CA GLY A 654 -8.04 -25.76 17.61
C GLY A 654 -8.26 -24.29 17.22
N ARG A 655 -7.49 -23.36 17.79
CA ARG A 655 -7.57 -21.92 17.45
C ARG A 655 -6.99 -21.64 16.07
N ALA A 656 -5.88 -22.30 15.73
CA ALA A 656 -5.24 -22.22 14.42
C ALA A 656 -6.14 -22.74 13.29
N ALA A 657 -6.98 -23.75 13.56
CA ALA A 657 -7.97 -24.22 12.59
C ALA A 657 -9.02 -23.16 12.21
N GLY A 658 -9.26 -22.16 13.07
CA GLY A 658 -10.18 -21.04 12.79
C GLY A 658 -9.56 -19.87 12.04
N ALA A 659 -8.26 -19.90 11.72
CA ALA A 659 -7.58 -18.81 11.03
C ALA A 659 -8.19 -18.48 9.66
N MET A 660 -8.09 -17.22 9.24
CA MET A 660 -8.76 -16.71 8.04
C MET A 660 -7.71 -16.29 7.00
N ARG A 661 -7.60 -17.05 5.91
CA ARG A 661 -6.57 -16.87 4.88
C ARG A 661 -6.54 -15.46 4.29
N ASP A 662 -7.71 -14.92 3.97
CA ASP A 662 -7.86 -13.66 3.22
C ASP A 662 -7.91 -12.42 4.11
N VAL A 663 -7.85 -12.60 5.43
CA VAL A 663 -7.79 -11.49 6.40
C VAL A 663 -6.39 -11.50 7.02
N SER A 664 -5.46 -10.70 6.49
CA SER A 664 -4.04 -10.71 6.88
C SER A 664 -3.79 -10.70 8.39
N ARG A 665 -4.62 -9.98 9.16
CA ARG A 665 -4.57 -9.92 10.63
C ARG A 665 -4.89 -11.27 11.31
N HIS A 666 -5.70 -12.11 10.69
CA HIS A 666 -6.18 -13.41 11.18
C HIS A 666 -5.60 -14.60 10.38
N ALA A 667 -4.69 -14.33 9.45
CA ALA A 667 -3.95 -15.33 8.70
C ALA A 667 -2.71 -15.78 9.48
N ILE A 668 -2.26 -17.01 9.22
CA ILE A 668 -1.05 -17.58 9.79
C ILE A 668 0.10 -17.43 8.80
N HIS A 669 1.20 -16.87 9.26
CA HIS A 669 2.37 -16.55 8.46
C HIS A 669 3.58 -17.32 8.97
N ALA A 670 4.38 -17.85 8.05
CA ALA A 670 5.70 -18.41 8.34
C ALA A 670 6.79 -17.49 7.79
N ALA A 671 7.81 -17.17 8.59
CA ALA A 671 8.92 -16.33 8.18
C ALA A 671 9.76 -17.03 7.10
N SER A 672 10.29 -16.25 6.16
CA SER A 672 11.13 -16.70 5.05
C SER A 672 12.32 -15.76 4.91
N PHE A 673 13.51 -16.33 4.74
CA PHE A 673 14.71 -15.55 4.45
C PHE A 673 14.74 -15.10 2.99
N SER A 674 14.40 -16.03 2.07
CA SER A 674 14.22 -15.73 0.66
C SER A 674 13.04 -14.79 0.42
N ARG A 675 13.15 -13.96 -0.62
CA ARG A 675 12.10 -13.01 -1.01
C ARG A 675 10.78 -13.72 -1.31
N ARG A 676 9.67 -13.20 -0.77
CA ARG A 676 8.29 -13.68 -0.99
C ARG A 676 7.35 -12.51 -1.31
N PRO A 677 6.12 -12.74 -1.80
CA PRO A 677 5.18 -11.64 -2.02
C PRO A 677 4.74 -10.93 -0.73
N GLU A 678 4.79 -11.62 0.41
CA GLU A 678 4.28 -11.13 1.68
C GLU A 678 5.40 -10.82 2.68
N ARG A 679 5.12 -9.90 3.61
CA ARG A 679 5.98 -9.57 4.76
C ARG A 679 5.41 -10.18 6.02
N PHE A 680 6.28 -10.61 6.92
CA PHE A 680 5.86 -11.13 8.20
C PHE A 680 5.24 -10.00 9.04
N PRO A 681 3.99 -10.16 9.52
CA PRO A 681 3.36 -9.16 10.37
C PRO A 681 3.98 -9.14 11.78
N LEU A 682 4.54 -7.99 12.17
CA LEU A 682 5.11 -7.76 13.50
C LEU A 682 4.18 -6.83 14.30
N PRO A 683 3.19 -7.34 15.05
CA PRO A 683 2.22 -6.48 15.74
C PRO A 683 2.85 -5.60 16.84
N TRP A 684 4.07 -5.91 17.28
CA TRP A 684 4.85 -5.11 18.22
C TRP A 684 5.82 -4.12 17.55
N ASN A 685 5.97 -4.16 16.21
CA ASN A 685 6.92 -3.33 15.47
C ASN A 685 6.30 -2.73 14.19
N GLY A 686 6.13 -1.40 14.20
CA GLY A 686 5.55 -0.63 13.08
C GLY A 686 6.50 -0.42 11.89
N ARG A 687 7.80 -0.70 12.04
CA ARG A 687 8.82 -0.52 11.00
C ARG A 687 8.69 -1.56 9.89
N GLU A 688 8.30 -1.15 8.70
CA GLU A 688 8.14 -2.08 7.56
C GLU A 688 9.47 -2.54 6.96
N ASP A 689 10.51 -1.72 7.02
CA ASP A 689 11.87 -2.00 6.50
C ASP A 689 12.55 -3.17 7.22
N LEU A 690 12.12 -3.47 8.44
CA LEU A 690 12.67 -4.54 9.28
C LEU A 690 11.90 -5.85 9.15
N ARG A 691 10.76 -5.88 8.47
CA ARG A 691 9.92 -7.09 8.40
C ARG A 691 10.56 -8.15 7.50
N PRO A 692 10.81 -9.38 8.00
CA PRO A 692 11.26 -10.46 7.13
C PRO A 692 10.17 -10.81 6.11
N TRP A 693 10.54 -11.54 5.07
CA TRP A 693 9.55 -12.08 4.14
C TRP A 693 8.72 -13.17 4.82
N ALA A 694 7.54 -13.44 4.28
CA ALA A 694 6.65 -14.46 4.82
C ALA A 694 5.94 -15.26 3.74
N VAL A 695 5.47 -16.43 4.14
CA VAL A 695 4.57 -17.29 3.38
C VAL A 695 3.29 -17.44 4.21
N ASN A 696 2.14 -17.17 3.60
CA ASN A 696 0.84 -17.46 4.21
C ASN A 696 0.62 -18.99 4.23
N VAL A 697 0.65 -19.56 5.44
CA VAL A 697 0.54 -21.00 5.68
C VAL A 697 -0.80 -21.39 6.31
N THR A 698 -1.78 -20.48 6.30
CA THR A 698 -3.11 -20.65 6.92
C THR A 698 -3.76 -21.99 6.57
N ASP A 699 -3.69 -22.39 5.30
CA ASP A 699 -4.35 -23.62 4.82
C ASP A 699 -3.79 -24.90 5.44
N ARG A 700 -2.58 -24.89 5.99
CA ARG A 700 -2.03 -26.04 6.72
C ARG A 700 -2.80 -26.29 8.02
N TYR A 701 -3.28 -25.21 8.64
CA TYR A 701 -3.97 -25.26 9.92
C TYR A 701 -5.48 -25.42 9.75
N THR A 702 -6.10 -24.74 8.78
CA THR A 702 -7.56 -24.82 8.56
C THR A 702 -7.99 -26.18 8.02
N ARG A 703 -7.11 -26.91 7.30
CA ARG A 703 -7.37 -28.28 6.85
C ARG A 703 -7.44 -29.31 7.97
N ARG A 704 -6.92 -29.00 9.15
CA ARG A 704 -6.96 -29.88 10.34
C ARG A 704 -8.16 -29.59 11.23
N SER A 705 -9.30 -29.19 10.64
CA SER A 705 -10.50 -28.79 11.38
C SER A 705 -10.91 -29.89 12.37
N VAL A 706 -10.71 -29.62 13.66
CA VAL A 706 -11.39 -30.37 14.71
C VAL A 706 -12.80 -29.80 14.75
N SER A 707 -13.75 -30.49 14.12
CA SER A 707 -15.16 -30.16 14.30
C SER A 707 -15.49 -30.31 15.78
N LEU A 708 -15.97 -29.24 16.41
CA LEU A 708 -16.58 -29.35 17.74
C LEU A 708 -17.73 -30.36 17.66
N PRO A 709 -17.95 -31.21 18.68
CA PRO A 709 -19.10 -32.11 18.69
C PRO A 709 -20.40 -31.34 18.44
N GLU A 710 -21.32 -31.91 17.67
CA GLU A 710 -22.61 -31.27 17.36
C GLU A 710 -23.33 -30.85 18.64
N GLY A 711 -23.84 -29.61 18.68
CA GLY A 711 -24.47 -29.02 19.87
C GLY A 711 -23.52 -28.58 20.98
N ARG A 712 -22.19 -28.64 20.79
CA ARG A 712 -21.18 -28.10 21.72
C ARG A 712 -20.52 -26.84 21.17
N ARG A 713 -20.23 -25.89 22.05
CA ARG A 713 -19.37 -24.72 21.81
C ARG A 713 -18.17 -24.75 22.74
N GLN A 714 -17.13 -24.01 22.36
CA GLN A 714 -15.94 -23.81 23.17
C GLN A 714 -16.04 -22.50 23.94
N VAL A 715 -15.77 -22.53 25.25
CA VAL A 715 -15.60 -21.35 26.10
C VAL A 715 -14.22 -21.42 26.75
N LEU A 716 -13.45 -20.33 26.71
CA LEU A 716 -12.09 -20.30 27.25
C LEU A 716 -12.08 -19.92 28.74
N LEU A 717 -11.52 -20.75 29.61
CA LEU A 717 -11.41 -20.51 31.05
C LEU A 717 -10.01 -19.99 31.43
N ARG A 718 -9.98 -18.89 32.19
CA ARG A 718 -8.78 -18.29 32.78
C ARG A 718 -8.97 -17.96 34.26
N VAL A 719 -7.89 -18.01 35.02
CA VAL A 719 -7.84 -17.59 36.44
C VAL A 719 -6.65 -16.65 36.63
N LEU A 720 -6.88 -15.51 37.26
CA LEU A 720 -5.88 -14.47 37.55
C LEU A 720 -5.80 -14.18 39.05
N ALA A 721 -4.61 -13.86 39.55
CA ALA A 721 -4.36 -13.45 40.94
C ALA A 721 -5.00 -12.10 41.31
N GLU A 722 -5.16 -11.22 40.33
CA GLU A 722 -5.75 -9.87 40.45
C GLU A 722 -6.19 -9.41 39.05
N PRO A 723 -7.03 -8.36 38.90
CA PRO A 723 -7.41 -7.85 37.59
C PRO A 723 -6.15 -7.43 36.80
N ALA A 724 -5.92 -8.05 35.64
CA ALA A 724 -4.71 -7.94 34.82
C ALA A 724 -3.41 -8.51 35.43
N GLY A 725 -3.52 -9.30 36.51
CA GLY A 725 -2.41 -9.96 37.20
C GLY A 725 -1.88 -11.24 36.53
N ASP A 726 -1.05 -11.96 37.28
CA ASP A 726 -0.48 -13.25 36.86
C ASP A 726 -1.55 -14.35 36.86
N ARG A 727 -1.39 -15.34 35.96
CA ARG A 727 -2.27 -16.51 35.91
C ARG A 727 -2.03 -17.39 37.11
N VAL A 728 -3.07 -18.07 37.56
CA VAL A 728 -3.00 -18.97 38.71
C VAL A 728 -3.54 -20.34 38.35
N ALA A 729 -2.82 -21.39 38.77
CA ALA A 729 -3.29 -22.75 38.61
C ALA A 729 -4.28 -23.13 39.72
N ALA A 730 -5.53 -23.36 39.32
CA ALA A 730 -6.65 -23.68 40.20
C ALA A 730 -7.42 -24.89 39.66
N GLU A 731 -7.98 -25.70 40.56
CA GLU A 731 -8.84 -26.82 40.16
C GLU A 731 -10.20 -26.27 39.73
N TYR A 732 -10.80 -26.82 38.67
CA TYR A 732 -12.10 -26.41 38.16
C TYR A 732 -13.01 -27.61 37.89
N GLU A 733 -14.31 -27.37 37.98
CA GLU A 733 -15.36 -28.30 37.58
C GLU A 733 -16.48 -27.54 36.85
N VAL A 734 -16.89 -28.05 35.69
CA VAL A 734 -18.00 -27.55 34.89
C VAL A 734 -19.18 -28.49 35.08
N ARG A 735 -20.34 -27.96 35.46
CA ARG A 735 -21.59 -28.72 35.62
C ARG A 735 -22.69 -28.16 34.74
N ASP A 736 -23.57 -29.02 34.27
CA ASP A 736 -24.81 -28.61 33.59
C ASP A 736 -25.87 -28.09 34.59
N ALA A 737 -27.01 -27.64 34.06
CA ALA A 737 -28.14 -27.16 34.86
C ALA A 737 -28.74 -28.24 35.79
N ALA A 738 -28.53 -29.53 35.52
CA ALA A 738 -28.95 -30.64 36.37
C ALA A 738 -27.91 -31.02 37.43
N GLY A 739 -26.74 -30.35 37.43
CA GLY A 739 -25.65 -30.58 38.37
C GLY A 739 -24.70 -31.73 37.96
N ALA A 740 -24.86 -32.31 36.77
CA ALA A 740 -23.97 -33.35 36.26
C ALA A 740 -22.63 -32.75 35.81
N SER A 741 -21.54 -33.42 36.17
CA SER A 741 -20.18 -32.98 35.82
C SER A 741 -19.91 -33.20 34.34
N LEU A 742 -19.59 -32.14 33.62
CA LEU A 742 -19.28 -32.15 32.18
C LEU A 742 -17.78 -32.24 31.93
N GLN A 743 -16.98 -31.52 32.71
CA GLN A 743 -15.53 -31.42 32.54
C GLN A 743 -14.90 -30.96 33.86
N SER A 744 -13.73 -31.48 34.22
CA SER A 744 -12.95 -31.00 35.36
C SER A 744 -11.46 -31.06 35.03
N GLY A 745 -10.65 -30.31 35.79
CA GLY A 745 -9.20 -30.30 35.64
C GLY A 745 -8.56 -29.15 36.38
N ARG A 746 -7.37 -28.76 35.95
CA ARG A 746 -6.59 -27.68 36.54
C ARG A 746 -6.26 -26.61 35.50
N THR A 747 -6.38 -25.33 35.85
CA THR A 747 -6.00 -24.21 34.98
C THR A 747 -4.49 -24.00 34.95
N ASN A 748 -3.97 -23.38 33.89
CA ASN A 748 -2.53 -23.09 33.81
C ASN A 748 -2.17 -21.81 34.57
N ASP A 749 -0.94 -21.77 35.10
CA ASP A 749 -0.36 -20.64 35.83
C ASP A 749 0.48 -19.73 34.92
N GLU A 750 1.23 -18.79 35.51
CA GLU A 750 2.00 -17.76 34.79
C GLU A 750 3.17 -18.29 33.94
N ARG A 751 3.51 -19.57 34.10
CA ARG A 751 4.58 -20.23 33.33
C ARG A 751 4.14 -20.64 31.93
N PHE A 752 2.84 -20.59 31.64
CA PHE A 752 2.24 -20.93 30.35
C PHE A 752 1.89 -19.67 29.56
N ASP A 753 1.73 -19.79 28.23
CA ASP A 753 1.33 -18.67 27.38
C ASP A 753 0.03 -18.03 27.91
N MET A 754 -0.07 -16.70 27.80
CA MET A 754 -1.24 -15.96 28.33
C MET A 754 -2.52 -16.28 27.55
N HIS A 755 -2.40 -16.81 26.34
CA HIS A 755 -3.51 -17.18 25.47
C HIS A 755 -3.84 -18.68 25.54
N ASP A 756 -3.06 -19.47 26.28
CA ASP A 756 -3.32 -20.89 26.59
C ASP A 756 -4.40 -21.04 27.68
N ASP A 757 -5.59 -20.52 27.38
CA ASP A 757 -6.77 -20.67 28.23
C ASP A 757 -7.31 -22.09 28.14
N VAL A 758 -7.85 -22.62 29.25
CA VAL A 758 -8.40 -23.97 29.25
C VAL A 758 -9.69 -23.99 28.42
N PRO A 759 -9.78 -24.81 27.35
CA PRO A 759 -11.00 -24.91 26.57
C PRO A 759 -12.06 -25.74 27.32
N LEU A 760 -13.24 -25.17 27.51
CA LEU A 760 -14.42 -25.84 28.06
C LEU A 760 -15.38 -26.20 26.93
N LEU A 761 -15.76 -27.46 26.81
CA LEU A 761 -16.75 -27.92 25.82
C LEU A 761 -18.16 -27.95 26.42
N VAL A 762 -18.89 -26.86 26.25
CA VAL A 762 -20.20 -26.65 26.88
C VAL A 762 -21.33 -26.74 25.83
N PRO A 763 -22.56 -27.09 26.21
CA PRO A 763 -23.69 -27.03 25.29
C PRO A 763 -23.88 -25.64 24.68
N VAL A 764 -24.34 -25.57 23.42
CA VAL A 764 -24.66 -24.30 22.75
C VAL A 764 -25.89 -23.64 23.38
N ASP A 765 -26.93 -24.44 23.64
CA ASP A 765 -28.29 -23.99 23.99
C ASP A 765 -28.63 -24.16 25.48
N ALA A 766 -27.62 -24.39 26.34
CA ALA A 766 -27.86 -24.55 27.77
C ALA A 766 -26.81 -23.80 28.60
N ASP A 767 -27.26 -23.33 29.77
CA ASP A 767 -26.40 -22.72 30.76
C ASP A 767 -25.54 -23.78 31.45
N VAL A 768 -24.33 -23.40 31.83
CA VAL A 768 -23.45 -24.23 32.66
C VAL A 768 -22.92 -23.43 33.84
N VAL A 769 -22.53 -24.13 34.90
CA VAL A 769 -21.85 -23.53 36.06
C VAL A 769 -20.41 -23.99 36.08
N VAL A 770 -19.47 -23.04 36.06
CA VAL A 770 -18.06 -23.32 36.28
C VAL A 770 -17.73 -22.99 37.72
N SER A 771 -17.27 -24.00 38.48
CA SER A 771 -16.79 -23.85 39.85
C SER A 771 -15.27 -23.96 39.87
N LEU A 772 -14.62 -23.11 40.65
CA LEU A 772 -13.18 -23.07 40.85
C LEU A 772 -12.82 -23.34 42.31
N SER A 773 -11.73 -24.06 42.58
CA SER A 773 -11.10 -24.14 43.90
C SER A 773 -9.62 -23.79 43.84
N TRP A 774 -9.23 -22.83 44.69
CA TRP A 774 -7.86 -22.35 44.81
C TRP A 774 -7.59 -21.95 46.27
N GLU A 775 -6.47 -22.42 46.83
CA GLU A 775 -6.08 -22.21 48.24
C GLU A 775 -7.21 -22.43 49.27
N GLY A 776 -8.02 -23.48 49.06
CA GLY A 776 -9.12 -23.86 49.97
C GLY A 776 -10.39 -22.99 49.86
N ARG A 777 -10.40 -21.98 49.00
CA ARG A 777 -11.58 -21.17 48.68
C ARG A 777 -12.26 -21.68 47.41
N ARG A 778 -13.55 -21.34 47.24
CA ARG A 778 -14.34 -21.71 46.06
C ARG A 778 -15.01 -20.50 45.43
N TRP A 779 -15.07 -20.49 44.11
CA TRP A 779 -15.79 -19.52 43.30
C TRP A 779 -16.68 -20.27 42.32
N SER A 780 -17.77 -19.66 41.88
CA SER A 780 -18.63 -20.23 40.85
C SER A 780 -19.22 -19.14 39.97
N GLU A 781 -19.23 -19.35 38.67
CA GLU A 781 -19.82 -18.44 37.70
C GLU A 781 -20.74 -19.21 36.76
N LYS A 782 -21.91 -18.65 36.48
CA LYS A 782 -22.86 -19.20 35.52
C LYS A 782 -22.55 -18.64 34.14
N ILE A 783 -22.31 -19.53 33.18
CA ILE A 783 -22.11 -19.18 31.78
C ILE A 783 -23.45 -19.35 31.05
N PRO A 784 -24.08 -18.26 30.58
CA PRO A 784 -25.34 -18.35 29.84
C PRO A 784 -25.11 -18.93 28.44
N ALA A 785 -26.13 -19.60 27.88
CA ALA A 785 -26.14 -20.08 26.50
C ALA A 785 -25.72 -18.99 25.49
N GLY A 786 -24.96 -19.36 24.45
CA GLY A 786 -24.61 -18.48 23.32
C GLY A 786 -23.63 -17.31 23.52
N GLU A 787 -23.47 -16.72 24.71
CA GLU A 787 -22.89 -15.36 24.80
C GLU A 787 -21.37 -15.26 25.07
N ALA A 788 -20.79 -16.16 25.87
CA ALA A 788 -19.39 -16.02 26.29
C ALA A 788 -18.38 -16.77 25.40
N ALA A 789 -17.36 -16.09 24.90
CA ALA A 789 -16.18 -16.71 24.28
C ALA A 789 -15.05 -17.03 25.29
N ARG A 790 -15.03 -16.34 26.44
CA ARG A 790 -14.05 -16.49 27.53
C ARG A 790 -14.69 -16.15 28.88
N VAL A 791 -14.29 -16.86 29.93
CA VAL A 791 -14.63 -16.63 31.33
C VAL A 791 -13.34 -16.46 32.12
N THR A 792 -13.24 -15.41 32.93
CA THR A 792 -12.03 -15.09 33.71
C THR A 792 -12.38 -14.94 35.18
N PHE A 793 -11.90 -15.86 36.01
CA PHE A 793 -11.95 -15.71 37.46
C PHE A 793 -10.79 -14.83 37.94
N VAL A 794 -11.06 -13.94 38.89
CA VAL A 794 -10.03 -13.23 39.64
C VAL A 794 -10.06 -13.75 41.07
N VAL A 795 -8.96 -14.37 41.52
CA VAL A 795 -8.79 -14.96 42.84
C VAL A 795 -7.71 -14.19 43.61
N PRO A 796 -8.09 -13.24 44.49
CA PRO A 796 -7.12 -12.38 45.18
C PRO A 796 -6.11 -13.20 45.99
N THR A 797 -4.81 -13.04 45.71
CA THR A 797 -3.71 -13.70 46.43
C THR A 797 -3.41 -13.09 47.80
N LYS A 798 -3.93 -11.89 48.10
CA LYS A 798 -3.80 -11.26 49.41
C LYS A 798 -4.99 -11.60 50.29
N SER A 799 -4.72 -12.20 51.45
CA SER A 799 -5.65 -12.29 52.57
C SER A 799 -5.96 -10.87 53.10
N GLY A 800 -6.86 -10.16 52.45
CA GLY A 800 -7.23 -8.82 52.90
C GLY A 800 -7.97 -8.00 51.86
N ALA A 801 -9.16 -8.44 51.48
CA ALA A 801 -10.31 -7.58 51.15
C ALA A 801 -11.46 -8.51 50.74
N ASP A 802 -12.54 -8.47 51.51
CA ASP A 802 -13.82 -9.05 51.11
C ASP A 802 -14.37 -8.22 49.93
N PRO A 803 -14.61 -8.80 48.74
CA PRO A 803 -15.15 -8.07 47.60
C PRO A 803 -16.61 -7.65 47.77
N ASN A 804 -17.27 -7.97 48.90
CA ASN A 804 -18.64 -7.57 49.22
C ASN A 804 -18.75 -6.43 50.26
N THR A 805 -17.94 -5.37 50.13
CA THR A 805 -18.23 -4.11 50.84
C THR A 805 -18.49 -3.01 49.80
N PRO A 806 -19.66 -2.35 49.83
CA PRO A 806 -20.20 -1.55 48.72
C PRO A 806 -19.36 -0.34 48.31
#